data_AF-A0AAD6VW41-F1
#
_entry.id   AF-A0AAD6VW41-F1
#
_cell.length_a   1.000
_cell.length_b   1.000
_cell.length_c   1.000
_cell.angle_alpha   90.00
_cell.angle_beta   90.00
_cell.angle_gamma   90.00
#
_symmetry.space_group_name_H-M   'P 1'
#
loop_
_entity.id
_entity.type
_entity.pdbx_description
1 polymer ?
#
loop_
_entity_poly.entity_id
_entity_poly.type
_entity_poly.pdbx_seq_one_letter_code
_entity_poly.pdbx_strand_id
1 'polypeptide(L)'
;MYYETIRCHKARPEGENYCAAEERAQQKTRSLMMKTLRSQRSRERDRLHVKALQSSKLMRWDLKKGGAYTADARAMARELVNAGCSQEKVGSIIQYVGQKAGGSVKKKMSRRTVQRALMEGGIAARIQLAHEMVDANGIVLSTDATTVRGKNYESAHVNKGTTHKMRIFSMTSTTSYSSEAQLANIKFQINTISTLYKQSPLDRRSKFNFEIHDFVRTVKTMHGDHAADAKKLGRLFEEWKNESARILLGYEEIQQMDPSKIVEIVRDTAAKNMQEVGGAEAWSKLSDDEKDTLSKSSMDSLAHRIGEEVFSKLSPEVNELFFWVGCSMHKELNCCVAFEKGMQGYYGGLPESEHPVLLANRDSDATIQLAEEGGESTAAVPLKVSERGAIKLISLFGALVNHKDDKKGLHDVYENYYRPTTRRTSHGCGGARLLTYLEEHRVFMDVVKDNKTKRTLNHMEQNIMKGIHCPKTMIAFVLFCLGVMHPYALQVRGPGTEKLNMLDLGPLHASVKVHIRKLIENPNILLSTSLDAYKLATLDGKPWSDQKVWAACVRLAPTYPDVAPLISAGSKEALDGSRRSLRSSVPPTGSTSHRREWCQTRQQVVDDKQEKDEEKAEKLRKETQRPVNIGVQPDRTEIRRMTDPMLKDQLELHRRGGGKEVPKKSYMKNKAERLAAVLEALDRLEGIVAVIPT
;
A
#
# COMPACT_ATOMS: atom_id res chain seq x y z
N MET A 1 46.17 64.23 -61.86
CA MET A 1 45.57 65.57 -61.64
C MET A 1 46.24 66.20 -60.42
N TYR A 2 47.11 67.17 -60.52
CA TYR A 2 47.80 67.76 -61.66
C TYR A 2 49.17 68.21 -61.10
N TYR A 3 50.25 67.68 -61.69
CA TYR A 3 51.55 68.32 -61.67
C TYR A 3 51.48 69.47 -62.68
N GLU A 4 51.86 70.68 -62.30
CA GLU A 4 52.62 71.61 -63.16
C GLU A 4 53.14 72.76 -62.27
N THR A 5 54.42 72.70 -61.89
CA THR A 5 55.56 73.41 -62.50
C THR A 5 55.61 74.90 -62.10
N ILE A 6 56.52 75.24 -61.19
CA ILE A 6 57.04 76.61 -61.10
C ILE A 6 58.52 76.59 -61.46
N ARG A 7 58.80 77.18 -62.63
CA ARG A 7 60.11 77.68 -63.03
C ARG A 7 60.43 78.92 -62.18
N CYS A 8 61.58 78.83 -61.51
CA CYS A 8 62.66 79.82 -61.49
C CYS A 8 62.24 81.30 -61.64
N HIS A 9 62.45 82.11 -60.60
CA HIS A 9 63.34 83.28 -60.74
C HIS A 9 63.91 83.70 -59.38
N LYS A 10 65.24 83.85 -59.40
CA LYS A 10 66.12 84.24 -58.32
C LYS A 10 66.04 85.75 -58.10
N ALA A 11 65.81 86.15 -56.86
CA ALA A 11 66.59 87.20 -56.23
C ALA A 11 66.61 86.91 -54.72
N ARG A 12 67.80 86.61 -54.20
CA ARG A 12 68.08 86.46 -52.77
C ARG A 12 67.97 87.82 -52.07
N PRO A 13 67.68 87.80 -50.76
CA PRO A 13 68.77 88.10 -49.83
C PRO A 13 68.98 86.96 -48.82
N GLU A 14 70.26 86.78 -48.49
CA GLU A 14 70.84 86.45 -47.17
C GLU A 14 69.82 86.12 -46.07
N GLY A 15 69.80 84.96 -45.43
CA GLY A 15 70.88 84.32 -44.69
C GLY A 15 70.24 83.73 -43.42
N GLU A 16 70.71 82.55 -43.02
CA GLU A 16 70.45 81.86 -41.74
C GLU A 16 69.19 80.96 -41.56
N ASN A 17 69.49 79.75 -41.07
CA ASN A 17 68.65 78.83 -40.27
C ASN A 17 67.79 77.72 -40.91
N TYR A 18 68.24 77.09 -42.00
CA TYR A 18 67.67 75.81 -42.44
C TYR A 18 68.00 74.61 -41.51
N CYS A 19 69.18 74.59 -40.88
CA CYS A 19 69.62 73.45 -40.05
C CYS A 19 68.82 73.34 -38.73
N ALA A 20 68.51 74.47 -38.10
CA ALA A 20 67.71 74.50 -36.86
C ALA A 20 66.24 74.06 -37.08
N ALA A 21 65.68 74.28 -38.27
CA ALA A 21 64.32 73.86 -38.59
C ALA A 21 64.22 72.33 -38.74
N GLU A 22 65.24 71.70 -39.35
CA GLU A 22 65.29 70.26 -39.58
C GLU A 22 65.50 69.47 -38.27
N GLU A 23 66.39 69.94 -37.39
CA GLU A 23 66.56 69.35 -36.06
C GLU A 23 65.28 69.43 -35.21
N ARG A 24 64.57 70.56 -35.24
CA ARG A 24 63.29 70.70 -34.54
C ARG A 24 62.23 69.75 -35.09
N ALA A 25 62.21 69.53 -36.41
CA ALA A 25 61.30 68.57 -37.03
C ALA A 25 61.62 67.14 -36.61
N GLN A 26 62.90 66.74 -36.60
CA GLN A 26 63.32 65.40 -36.17
C GLN A 26 63.06 65.15 -34.67
N GLN A 27 63.30 66.15 -33.81
CA GLN A 27 62.96 66.07 -32.39
C GLN A 27 61.45 65.92 -32.17
N LYS A 28 60.64 66.67 -32.93
CA LYS A 28 59.18 66.60 -32.84
C LYS A 28 58.65 65.24 -33.31
N THR A 29 59.23 64.67 -34.37
CA THR A 29 58.89 63.33 -34.85
C THR A 29 59.26 62.25 -33.83
N ARG A 30 60.46 62.30 -33.23
CA ARG A 30 60.85 61.37 -32.15
C ARG A 30 59.93 61.51 -30.92
N SER A 31 59.57 62.73 -30.55
CA SER A 31 58.64 63.00 -29.44
C SER A 31 57.25 62.40 -29.72
N LEU A 32 56.72 62.58 -30.93
CA LEU A 32 55.44 62.01 -31.34
C LEU A 32 55.49 60.48 -31.37
N MET A 33 56.57 59.89 -31.91
CA MET A 33 56.74 58.42 -31.95
C MET A 33 56.80 57.82 -30.54
N MET A 34 57.51 58.47 -29.61
CA MET A 34 57.55 58.06 -28.20
C MET A 34 56.21 58.23 -27.49
N LYS A 35 55.43 59.28 -27.81
CA LYS A 35 54.06 59.44 -27.31
C LYS A 35 53.13 58.32 -27.81
N THR A 36 53.24 57.94 -29.08
CA THR A 36 52.46 56.84 -29.67
C THR A 36 52.80 55.51 -29.02
N LEU A 37 54.09 55.19 -28.84
CA LEU A 37 54.54 53.97 -28.15
C LEU A 37 54.07 53.92 -26.69
N ARG A 38 54.12 55.05 -25.97
CA ARG A 38 53.59 55.14 -24.60
C ARG A 38 52.07 54.94 -24.56
N SER A 39 51.34 55.51 -25.51
CA SER A 39 49.88 55.33 -25.64
C SER A 39 49.51 53.88 -25.94
N GLN A 40 50.24 53.20 -26.84
CA GLN A 40 50.03 51.78 -27.13
C GLN A 40 50.27 50.91 -25.90
N ARG A 41 51.38 51.12 -25.19
CA ARG A 41 51.69 50.39 -23.93
C ARG A 41 50.68 50.69 -22.82
N SER A 42 50.08 51.87 -22.78
CA SER A 42 49.01 52.20 -21.84
C SER A 42 47.74 51.44 -22.19
N ARG A 43 47.30 51.48 -23.45
CA ARG A 43 46.10 50.77 -23.92
C ARG A 43 46.20 49.26 -23.74
N GLU A 44 47.39 48.69 -23.90
CA GLU A 44 47.65 47.28 -23.68
C GLU A 44 47.57 46.91 -22.19
N ARG A 45 48.11 47.76 -21.30
CA ARG A 45 47.92 47.64 -19.85
C ARG A 45 46.45 47.76 -19.45
N ASP A 46 45.73 48.72 -20.00
CA ASP A 46 44.31 48.93 -19.72
C ASP A 46 43.48 47.73 -20.20
N ARG A 47 43.79 47.17 -21.38
CA ARG A 47 43.17 45.94 -21.88
C ARG A 47 43.41 44.75 -20.94
N LEU A 48 44.65 44.56 -20.48
CA LEU A 48 45.00 43.51 -19.53
C LEU A 48 44.29 43.70 -18.18
N HIS A 49 44.20 44.95 -17.71
CA HIS A 49 43.51 45.30 -16.45
C HIS A 49 42.00 45.06 -16.54
N VAL A 50 41.36 45.43 -17.65
CA VAL A 50 39.94 45.14 -17.90
C VAL A 50 39.68 43.63 -18.00
N LYS A 51 40.57 42.88 -18.66
CA LYS A 51 40.47 41.41 -18.73
C LYS A 51 40.61 40.77 -17.35
N ALA A 52 41.52 41.28 -16.50
CA ALA A 52 41.70 40.84 -15.13
C ALA A 52 40.48 41.17 -14.25
N LEU A 53 39.90 42.36 -14.38
CA LEU A 53 38.69 42.80 -13.68
C LEU A 53 37.43 42.02 -14.11
N GLN A 54 37.30 41.68 -15.40
CA GLN A 54 36.23 40.82 -15.89
C GLN A 54 36.38 39.38 -15.35
N SER A 55 37.61 38.88 -15.27
CA SER A 55 37.93 37.57 -14.70
C SER A 55 37.70 37.51 -13.18
N SER A 56 37.90 38.63 -12.47
CA SER A 56 37.67 38.74 -11.02
C SER A 56 36.20 38.91 -10.63
N LYS A 57 35.32 39.28 -11.59
CA LYS A 57 33.87 39.43 -11.37
C LYS A 57 33.05 38.15 -11.61
N LEU A 58 33.65 37.05 -12.05
CA LEU A 58 32.97 35.75 -12.07
C LEU A 58 32.59 35.36 -10.64
N MET A 59 31.29 35.29 -10.34
CA MET A 59 30.81 34.79 -9.05
C MET A 59 31.35 33.37 -8.84
N ARG A 60 32.32 33.20 -7.95
CA ARG A 60 32.83 31.88 -7.58
C ARG A 60 31.85 31.26 -6.59
N TRP A 61 31.19 30.19 -7.00
CA TRP A 61 30.34 29.40 -6.13
C TRP A 61 31.17 28.27 -5.54
N ASP A 62 31.56 28.43 -4.29
CA ASP A 62 32.25 27.38 -3.56
C ASP A 62 31.22 26.44 -2.90
N LEU A 63 31.18 25.20 -3.37
CA LEU A 63 30.34 24.17 -2.77
C LEU A 63 30.91 23.67 -1.43
N LYS A 64 32.12 24.06 -1.07
CA LYS A 64 32.82 23.62 0.14
C LYS A 64 33.20 24.78 1.05
N LYS A 65 33.23 24.50 2.34
CA LYS A 65 33.83 25.36 3.37
C LYS A 65 34.64 24.47 4.31
N GLY A 66 35.93 24.78 4.48
CA GLY A 66 36.84 23.95 5.31
C GLY A 66 36.99 22.51 4.82
N GLY A 67 37.00 22.28 3.49
CA GLY A 67 37.15 20.95 2.88
C GLY A 67 35.87 20.09 2.83
N ALA A 68 34.85 20.42 3.63
CA ALA A 68 33.54 19.78 3.64
C ALA A 68 32.54 20.50 2.71
N TYR A 69 31.58 19.78 2.14
CA TYR A 69 30.48 20.40 1.37
C TYR A 69 29.57 21.20 2.29
N THR A 70 29.11 22.38 1.86
CA THR A 70 28.23 23.24 2.66
C THR A 70 26.83 22.63 2.82
N ALA A 71 26.07 23.09 3.81
CA ALA A 71 24.68 22.67 3.99
C ALA A 71 23.82 22.96 2.76
N ASP A 72 24.00 24.13 2.15
CA ASP A 72 23.29 24.56 0.94
C ASP A 72 23.64 23.68 -0.27
N ALA A 73 24.91 23.32 -0.45
CA ALA A 73 25.32 22.41 -1.53
C ALA A 73 24.70 21.01 -1.35
N ARG A 74 24.63 20.51 -0.11
CA ARG A 74 23.97 19.23 0.20
C ARG A 74 22.45 19.32 0.01
N ALA A 75 21.82 20.44 0.39
CA ALA A 75 20.40 20.69 0.18
C ALA A 75 20.05 20.76 -1.31
N MET A 76 20.82 21.51 -2.09
CA MET A 76 20.67 21.58 -3.55
C MET A 76 20.79 20.20 -4.19
N ALA A 77 21.74 19.38 -3.75
CA ALA A 77 21.87 18.01 -4.25
C ALA A 77 20.63 17.15 -3.95
N ARG A 78 20.01 17.29 -2.76
CA ARG A 78 18.76 16.60 -2.41
C ARG A 78 17.60 17.07 -3.28
N GLU A 79 17.43 18.39 -3.46
CA GLU A 79 16.36 18.95 -4.29
C GLU A 79 16.46 18.51 -5.75
N LEU A 80 17.67 18.49 -6.32
CA LEU A 80 17.86 18.03 -7.69
C LEU A 80 17.47 16.56 -7.86
N VAL A 81 17.81 15.70 -6.90
CA VAL A 81 17.40 14.29 -6.93
C VAL A 81 15.89 14.15 -6.75
N ASN A 82 15.29 14.95 -5.86
CA ASN A 82 13.85 15.00 -5.65
C ASN A 82 13.11 15.44 -6.93
N ALA A 83 13.70 16.34 -7.72
CA ALA A 83 13.23 16.73 -9.04
C ALA A 83 13.48 15.68 -10.14
N GLY A 84 13.98 14.49 -9.80
CA GLY A 84 14.18 13.37 -10.73
C GLY A 84 15.57 13.29 -11.36
N CYS A 85 16.55 14.11 -10.93
CA CYS A 85 17.90 14.01 -11.45
C CYS A 85 18.60 12.74 -10.96
N SER A 86 19.26 12.01 -11.86
CA SER A 86 20.17 10.92 -11.47
C SER A 86 21.27 11.45 -10.55
N GLN A 87 21.51 10.75 -9.43
CA GLN A 87 22.54 11.08 -8.44
C GLN A 87 23.94 11.24 -9.07
N GLU A 88 24.21 10.53 -10.17
CA GLU A 88 25.47 10.62 -10.90
C GLU A 88 25.62 11.94 -11.67
N LYS A 89 24.50 12.49 -12.15
CA LYS A 89 24.47 13.70 -12.98
C LYS A 89 24.36 14.99 -12.17
N VAL A 90 23.86 14.93 -10.94
CA VAL A 90 23.69 16.09 -10.04
C VAL A 90 24.93 17.00 -10.01
N GLY A 91 26.12 16.45 -9.77
CA GLY A 91 27.33 17.27 -9.72
C GLY A 91 27.65 17.98 -11.04
N SER A 92 27.43 17.32 -12.18
CA SER A 92 27.60 17.93 -13.51
C SER A 92 26.56 19.01 -13.76
N ILE A 93 25.31 18.78 -13.36
CA ILE A 93 24.19 19.72 -13.51
C ILE A 93 24.48 21.00 -12.71
N ILE A 94 24.91 20.88 -11.45
CA ILE A 94 25.27 22.04 -10.61
C ILE A 94 26.37 22.86 -11.29
N GLN A 95 27.41 22.21 -11.85
CA GLN A 95 28.47 22.91 -12.56
C GLN A 95 27.97 23.59 -13.83
N TYR A 96 27.15 22.90 -14.63
CA TYR A 96 26.60 23.44 -15.86
C TYR A 96 25.69 24.65 -15.61
N VAL A 97 24.76 24.55 -14.65
CA VAL A 97 23.87 25.65 -14.25
C VAL A 97 24.69 26.82 -13.70
N GLY A 98 25.67 26.55 -12.82
CA GLY A 98 26.54 27.58 -12.28
C GLY A 98 27.33 28.32 -13.36
N GLN A 99 27.83 27.61 -14.38
CA GLN A 99 28.49 28.22 -15.54
C GLN A 99 27.53 29.08 -16.36
N LYS A 100 26.30 28.58 -16.62
CA LYS A 100 25.29 29.33 -17.38
C LYS A 100 24.75 30.55 -16.63
N ALA A 101 24.78 30.53 -15.29
CA ALA A 101 24.43 31.66 -14.45
C ALA A 101 25.55 32.72 -14.31
N GLY A 102 26.64 32.62 -15.09
CA GLY A 102 27.76 33.56 -15.04
C GLY A 102 28.70 33.35 -13.85
N GLY A 103 28.61 32.20 -13.17
CA GLY A 103 29.49 31.80 -12.08
C GLY A 103 30.51 30.73 -12.49
N SER A 104 31.38 30.35 -11.55
CA SER A 104 32.28 29.20 -11.70
C SER A 104 32.20 28.26 -10.51
N VAL A 105 31.97 26.97 -10.78
CA VAL A 105 31.89 25.89 -9.77
C VAL A 105 33.06 24.92 -9.98
N LYS A 106 34.15 25.10 -9.22
CA LYS A 106 35.40 24.32 -9.42
C LYS A 106 35.27 22.85 -9.07
N LYS A 107 34.51 22.52 -8.03
CA LYS A 107 34.42 21.15 -7.51
C LYS A 107 33.11 20.50 -7.94
N LYS A 108 33.22 19.26 -8.40
CA LYS A 108 32.08 18.43 -8.78
C LYS A 108 31.69 17.51 -7.63
N MET A 109 30.41 17.52 -7.23
CA MET A 109 29.90 16.50 -6.32
C MET A 109 29.89 15.14 -7.02
N SER A 110 30.50 14.13 -6.39
CA SER A 110 30.46 12.76 -6.92
C SER A 110 29.12 12.09 -6.58
N ARG A 111 28.77 11.02 -7.30
CA ARG A 111 27.61 10.17 -6.97
C ARG A 111 27.59 9.77 -5.50
N ARG A 112 28.74 9.34 -4.95
CA ARG A 112 28.89 8.95 -3.54
C ARG A 112 28.62 10.10 -2.57
N THR A 113 29.07 11.32 -2.89
CA THR A 113 28.79 12.50 -2.06
C THR A 113 27.31 12.85 -2.09
N VAL A 114 26.68 12.82 -3.26
CA VAL A 114 25.23 13.06 -3.41
C VAL A 114 24.44 12.03 -2.60
N GLN A 115 24.80 10.74 -2.72
CA GLN A 115 24.19 9.67 -1.92
C GLN A 115 24.33 9.92 -0.41
N ARG A 116 25.50 10.37 0.06
CA ARG A 116 25.70 10.74 1.48
C ARG A 116 24.83 11.92 1.90
N ALA A 117 24.69 12.95 1.05
CA ALA A 117 23.83 14.10 1.32
C ALA A 117 22.34 13.70 1.42
N LEU A 118 21.90 12.71 0.64
CA LEU A 118 20.56 12.11 0.73
C LEU A 118 20.39 11.32 2.03
N MET A 119 21.35 10.46 2.39
CA MET A 119 21.31 9.68 3.63
C MET A 119 21.27 10.59 4.87
N GLU A 120 22.08 11.64 4.89
CA GLU A 120 22.05 12.68 5.92
C GLU A 120 20.67 13.33 6.02
N GLY A 121 20.06 13.68 4.88
CA GLY A 121 18.70 14.23 4.84
C GLY A 121 17.66 13.26 5.38
N GLY A 122 17.79 11.96 5.10
CA GLY A 122 16.90 10.92 5.64
C GLY A 122 17.03 10.75 7.16
N ILE A 123 18.26 10.83 7.70
CA ILE A 123 18.49 10.83 9.15
C ILE A 123 17.85 12.07 9.80
N ALA A 124 18.07 13.25 9.22
CA ALA A 124 17.48 14.49 9.70
C ALA A 124 15.93 14.43 9.66
N ALA A 125 15.35 13.87 8.61
CA ALA A 125 13.90 13.69 8.48
C ALA A 125 13.33 12.75 9.57
N ARG A 126 14.04 11.69 9.96
CA ARG A 126 13.62 10.80 11.06
C ARG A 126 13.66 11.51 12.42
N ILE A 127 14.72 12.28 12.68
CA ILE A 127 14.84 13.07 13.92
C ILE A 127 13.71 14.11 13.97
N GLN A 128 13.45 14.81 12.86
CA GLN A 128 12.34 15.75 12.75
C GLN A 128 11.00 15.04 12.97
N LEU A 129 10.81 13.85 12.40
CA LEU A 129 9.58 13.09 12.56
C LEU A 129 9.31 12.71 14.01
N ALA A 130 10.31 12.24 14.75
CA ALA A 130 10.20 11.96 16.18
C ALA A 130 9.70 13.19 16.95
N HIS A 131 10.33 14.34 16.72
CA HIS A 131 9.92 15.60 17.32
C HIS A 131 8.48 15.99 16.94
N GLU A 132 8.12 15.85 15.66
CA GLU A 132 6.77 16.16 15.17
C GLU A 132 5.71 15.22 15.79
N MET A 133 6.04 13.96 16.04
CA MET A 133 5.17 12.97 16.68
C MET A 133 4.95 13.28 18.16
N VAL A 134 6.00 13.58 18.92
CA VAL A 134 5.88 13.93 20.36
C VAL A 134 5.01 15.17 20.57
N ASP A 135 5.18 16.17 19.71
CA ASP A 135 4.44 17.42 19.77
C ASP A 135 2.98 17.30 19.27
N ALA A 136 2.57 16.16 18.73
CA ALA A 136 1.22 15.99 18.21
C ALA A 136 0.22 15.60 19.30
N ASN A 137 -0.93 16.29 19.35
CA ASN A 137 -2.06 15.87 20.21
C ASN A 137 -2.65 14.51 19.78
N GLY A 138 -2.46 14.14 18.52
CA GLY A 138 -2.92 12.88 17.96
C GLY A 138 -2.48 12.71 16.52
N ILE A 139 -2.23 11.46 16.14
CA ILE A 139 -1.86 11.09 14.76
C ILE A 139 -2.72 9.95 14.25
N VAL A 140 -2.88 9.93 12.92
CA VAL A 140 -3.48 8.79 12.20
C VAL A 140 -2.35 7.97 11.61
N LEU A 141 -2.23 6.72 12.04
CA LEU A 141 -1.32 5.74 11.46
C LEU A 141 -1.98 5.10 10.23
N SER A 142 -1.22 4.91 9.17
CA SER A 142 -1.69 4.22 7.98
C SER A 142 -0.61 3.33 7.40
N THR A 143 -1.04 2.18 6.89
CA THR A 143 -0.19 1.19 6.25
C THR A 143 -0.75 0.83 4.89
N ASP A 144 0.13 0.65 3.92
CA ASP A 144 -0.24 0.18 2.59
C ASP A 144 0.82 -0.78 2.06
N ALA A 145 0.41 -1.76 1.26
CA ALA A 145 1.28 -2.80 0.76
C ALA A 145 1.00 -3.08 -0.72
N THR A 146 2.06 -3.32 -1.49
CA THR A 146 1.95 -3.65 -2.91
C THR A 146 3.02 -4.63 -3.36
N THR A 147 2.79 -5.30 -4.48
CA THR A 147 3.77 -6.21 -5.10
C THR A 147 4.25 -5.63 -6.41
N VAL A 148 5.55 -5.38 -6.51
CA VAL A 148 6.20 -4.94 -7.75
C VAL A 148 7.13 -6.04 -8.22
N ARG A 149 6.81 -6.66 -9.37
CA ARG A 149 7.61 -7.72 -10.00
C ARG A 149 7.95 -8.89 -9.05
N GLY A 150 6.96 -9.35 -8.29
CA GLY A 150 7.12 -10.47 -7.34
C GLY A 150 7.86 -10.10 -6.05
N LYS A 151 8.21 -8.83 -5.84
CA LYS A 151 8.73 -8.32 -4.56
C LYS A 151 7.68 -7.48 -3.88
N ASN A 152 7.50 -7.73 -2.60
CA ASN A 152 6.48 -7.04 -1.81
C ASN A 152 7.12 -5.82 -1.18
N TYR A 153 6.36 -4.74 -1.11
CA TYR A 153 6.74 -3.49 -0.49
C TYR A 153 5.62 -3.07 0.44
N GLU A 154 6.00 -2.76 1.67
CA GLU A 154 5.12 -2.22 2.69
C GLU A 154 5.57 -0.80 3.02
N SER A 155 4.58 0.06 3.19
CA SER A 155 4.78 1.42 3.64
C SER A 155 3.99 1.67 4.91
N ALA A 156 4.57 2.45 5.81
CA ALA A 156 3.88 2.97 6.99
C ALA A 156 4.10 4.48 7.07
N HIS A 157 3.03 5.19 7.34
CA HIS A 157 3.04 6.65 7.39
C HIS A 157 2.09 7.17 8.47
N VAL A 158 2.37 8.37 8.94
CA VAL A 158 1.51 9.10 9.87
C VAL A 158 1.01 10.38 9.25
N ASN A 159 -0.22 10.76 9.60
CA ASN A 159 -0.79 12.04 9.25
C ASN A 159 -0.96 12.88 10.53
N LYS A 160 -0.43 14.11 10.51
CA LYS A 160 -0.50 15.07 11.62
C LYS A 160 -1.44 16.25 11.29
N GLY A 161 -2.34 16.55 12.23
CA GLY A 161 -3.04 17.84 12.38
C GLY A 161 -3.98 18.27 11.24
N THR A 162 -4.48 19.50 11.36
CA THR A 162 -5.42 20.16 10.42
C THR A 162 -4.83 20.45 9.03
N THR A 163 -3.51 20.40 8.89
CA THR A 163 -2.81 20.61 7.62
C THR A 163 -2.68 19.33 6.78
N HIS A 164 -3.13 18.17 7.29
CA HIS A 164 -3.07 16.87 6.60
C HIS A 164 -1.68 16.54 6.02
N LYS A 165 -0.61 16.78 6.79
CA LYS A 165 0.74 16.46 6.34
C LYS A 165 1.02 14.98 6.56
N MET A 166 1.23 14.28 5.46
CA MET A 166 1.69 12.90 5.45
C MET A 166 3.20 12.81 5.71
N ARG A 167 3.60 11.89 6.57
CA ARG A 167 5.00 11.56 6.86
C ARG A 167 5.20 10.06 6.73
N ILE A 168 5.91 9.63 5.69
CA ILE A 168 6.29 8.24 5.52
C ILE A 168 7.50 7.97 6.41
N PHE A 169 7.41 6.92 7.23
CA PHE A 169 8.48 6.53 8.14
C PHE A 169 8.99 5.11 7.89
N SER A 170 8.21 4.29 7.19
CA SER A 170 8.63 2.99 6.71
C SER A 170 8.32 2.83 5.21
N MET A 171 9.29 2.29 4.48
CA MET A 171 9.14 1.80 3.11
C MET A 171 10.10 0.62 2.97
N THR A 172 9.61 -0.59 3.17
CA THR A 172 10.43 -1.80 3.33
C THR A 172 9.96 -2.89 2.39
N SER A 173 10.88 -3.64 1.80
CA SER A 173 10.52 -4.86 1.11
C SER A 173 10.32 -5.98 2.13
N THR A 174 9.17 -6.65 2.09
CA THR A 174 8.82 -7.72 3.04
C THR A 174 8.69 -9.06 2.35
N THR A 175 9.00 -10.13 3.09
CA THR A 175 8.80 -11.52 2.64
C THR A 175 7.51 -12.13 3.18
N SER A 176 6.95 -11.54 4.25
CA SER A 176 5.70 -11.94 4.89
C SER A 176 4.71 -10.78 4.88
N TYR A 177 3.44 -11.11 4.68
CA TYR A 177 2.29 -10.21 4.78
C TYR A 177 1.47 -10.41 6.06
N SER A 178 1.96 -11.20 7.02
CA SER A 178 1.20 -11.40 8.24
C SER A 178 1.07 -10.08 9.01
N SER A 179 -0.10 -9.86 9.62
CA SER A 179 -0.36 -8.70 10.47
C SER A 179 0.68 -8.59 11.60
N GLU A 180 1.17 -9.72 12.12
CA GLU A 180 2.24 -9.78 13.11
C GLU A 180 3.57 -9.26 12.57
N ALA A 181 3.95 -9.64 11.34
CA ALA A 181 5.17 -9.15 10.72
C ALA A 181 5.09 -7.65 10.44
N GLN A 182 3.92 -7.16 10.02
CA GLN A 182 3.65 -5.74 9.81
C GLN A 182 3.78 -4.95 11.12
N LEU A 183 3.19 -5.43 12.22
CA LEU A 183 3.32 -4.80 13.53
C LEU A 183 4.77 -4.83 14.02
N ALA A 184 5.49 -5.94 13.86
CA ALA A 184 6.90 -6.05 14.22
C ALA A 184 7.77 -5.04 13.44
N ASN A 185 7.50 -4.86 12.15
CA ASN A 185 8.17 -3.85 11.33
C ASN A 185 7.87 -2.44 11.85
N ILE A 186 6.62 -2.10 12.19
CA ILE A 186 6.27 -0.80 12.78
C ILE A 186 7.06 -0.58 14.08
N LYS A 187 7.03 -1.55 15.00
CA LYS A 187 7.80 -1.49 16.27
C LYS A 187 9.28 -1.23 16.01
N PHE A 188 9.88 -1.99 15.10
CA PHE A 188 11.29 -1.86 14.73
C PHE A 188 11.63 -0.48 14.16
N GLN A 189 10.82 0.04 13.24
CA GLN A 189 11.07 1.36 12.63
C GLN A 189 10.90 2.50 13.64
N ILE A 190 9.89 2.45 14.51
CA ILE A 190 9.69 3.47 15.55
C ILE A 190 10.83 3.41 16.58
N ASN A 191 11.27 2.22 16.98
CA ASN A 191 12.42 2.09 17.88
C ASN A 191 13.71 2.66 17.24
N THR A 192 13.92 2.39 15.95
CA THR A 192 15.03 2.99 15.20
C THR A 192 14.97 4.53 15.19
N ILE A 193 13.77 5.10 15.02
CA ILE A 193 13.55 6.55 15.07
C ILE A 193 13.81 7.10 16.49
N SER A 194 13.35 6.42 17.53
CA SER A 194 13.61 6.76 18.94
C SER A 194 15.10 6.78 19.26
N THR A 195 15.83 5.73 18.92
CA THR A 195 17.29 5.66 19.12
C THR A 195 18.02 6.78 18.38
N LEU A 196 17.67 7.05 17.13
CA LEU A 196 18.25 8.14 16.36
C LEU A 196 17.94 9.51 16.97
N TYR A 197 16.72 9.70 17.49
CA TYR A 197 16.32 10.94 18.15
C TYR A 197 17.15 11.17 19.42
N LYS A 198 17.25 10.17 20.32
CA LYS A 198 18.04 10.23 21.56
C LYS A 198 19.53 10.50 21.34
N GLN A 199 20.08 10.02 20.22
CA GLN A 199 21.47 10.29 19.84
C GLN A 199 21.68 11.67 19.22
N SER A 200 20.61 12.42 18.96
CA SER A 200 20.68 13.70 18.24
C SER A 200 20.97 14.89 19.18
N PRO A 201 21.59 15.97 18.66
CA PRO A 201 21.68 17.24 19.39
C PRO A 201 20.32 17.92 19.62
N LEU A 202 19.25 17.46 18.95
CA LEU A 202 17.91 18.01 19.15
C LEU A 202 17.32 17.51 20.46
N ASP A 203 17.47 16.23 20.77
CA ASP A 203 17.05 15.63 22.05
C ASP A 203 17.64 16.40 23.24
N ARG A 204 18.96 16.60 23.26
CA ARG A 204 19.67 17.37 24.31
C ARG A 204 19.18 18.81 24.49
N ARG A 205 18.63 19.43 23.45
CA ARG A 205 18.12 20.82 23.47
C ARG A 205 16.63 20.87 23.75
N SER A 206 15.91 19.81 23.39
CA SER A 206 14.50 19.64 23.68
C SER A 206 14.33 19.22 25.13
N LYS A 207 13.16 19.50 25.73
CA LYS A 207 12.76 18.89 27.01
C LYS A 207 11.90 17.65 26.80
N PHE A 208 11.91 17.10 25.59
CA PHE A 208 11.00 16.06 25.15
C PHE A 208 11.77 14.75 24.99
N ASN A 209 11.29 13.68 25.63
CA ASN A 209 11.72 12.31 25.34
C ASN A 209 10.79 11.72 24.25
N PHE A 210 11.33 10.91 23.35
CA PHE A 210 10.53 10.13 22.40
C PHE A 210 10.82 8.65 22.57
N GLU A 211 9.90 7.95 23.24
CA GLU A 211 9.92 6.49 23.35
C GLU A 211 8.83 5.84 22.51
N ILE A 212 8.93 4.51 22.38
CA ILE A 212 7.95 3.73 21.64
C ILE A 212 6.54 3.86 22.23
N HIS A 213 6.42 3.96 23.55
CA HIS A 213 5.13 4.15 24.22
C HIS A 213 4.54 5.55 23.95
N ASP A 214 5.37 6.59 23.78
CA ASP A 214 4.89 7.92 23.39
C ASP A 214 4.25 7.92 22.00
N PHE A 215 4.89 7.21 21.06
CA PHE A 215 4.31 7.01 19.72
C PHE A 215 2.94 6.34 19.82
N VAL A 216 2.85 5.22 20.53
CA VAL A 216 1.62 4.43 20.66
C VAL A 216 0.51 5.21 21.35
N ARG A 217 0.83 5.99 22.40
CA ARG A 217 -0.10 6.92 23.06
C ARG A 217 -0.64 7.97 22.09
N THR A 218 0.22 8.51 21.23
CA THR A 218 -0.13 9.55 20.27
C THR A 218 -1.01 9.05 19.12
N VAL A 219 -0.88 7.78 18.73
CA VAL A 219 -1.77 7.19 17.72
C VAL A 219 -3.20 7.10 18.28
N LYS A 220 -4.12 7.83 17.65
CA LYS A 220 -5.56 7.81 18.00
C LYS A 220 -6.40 7.05 16.98
N THR A 221 -5.88 6.89 15.77
CA THR A 221 -6.58 6.18 14.70
C THR A 221 -5.60 5.40 13.84
N MET A 222 -6.01 4.20 13.43
CA MET A 222 -5.35 3.45 12.39
C MET A 222 -6.26 3.33 11.17
N HIS A 223 -5.72 3.63 9.99
CA HIS A 223 -6.42 3.53 8.72
C HIS A 223 -5.71 2.53 7.81
N GLY A 224 -6.48 1.67 7.16
CA GLY A 224 -5.98 0.64 6.24
C GLY A 224 -7.04 0.25 5.23
N ASP A 225 -6.72 -0.70 4.36
CA ASP A 225 -7.75 -1.33 3.53
C ASP A 225 -8.76 -2.14 4.39
N HIS A 226 -9.76 -2.74 3.75
CA HIS A 226 -10.79 -3.49 4.47
C HIS A 226 -10.51 -5.00 4.56
N ALA A 227 -9.27 -5.41 4.29
CA ALA A 227 -8.86 -6.80 4.28
C ALA A 227 -8.74 -7.38 5.70
N ALA A 228 -8.74 -8.71 5.79
CA ALA A 228 -8.80 -9.42 7.07
C ALA A 228 -7.52 -9.24 7.89
N ASP A 229 -6.38 -9.20 7.21
CA ASP A 229 -5.04 -8.92 7.72
C ASP A 229 -4.92 -7.47 8.20
N ALA A 230 -5.43 -6.47 7.47
CA ALA A 230 -5.45 -5.08 7.93
C ALA A 230 -6.31 -4.88 9.19
N LYS A 231 -7.47 -5.56 9.27
CA LYS A 231 -8.30 -5.59 10.49
C LYS A 231 -7.59 -6.25 11.66
N LYS A 232 -6.87 -7.35 11.39
CA LYS A 232 -6.09 -8.05 12.41
C LYS A 232 -4.95 -7.19 12.91
N LEU A 233 -4.24 -6.49 12.02
CA LEU A 233 -3.22 -5.52 12.39
C LEU A 233 -3.79 -4.41 13.28
N GLY A 234 -4.97 -3.87 12.93
CA GLY A 234 -5.67 -2.90 13.77
C GLY A 234 -5.93 -3.38 15.20
N ARG A 235 -6.37 -4.64 15.36
CA ARG A 235 -6.57 -5.25 16.69
C ARG A 235 -5.25 -5.45 17.46
N LEU A 236 -4.24 -6.00 16.79
CA LEU A 236 -2.92 -6.18 17.42
C LEU A 236 -2.30 -4.85 17.87
N PHE A 237 -2.54 -3.77 17.09
CA PHE A 237 -2.09 -2.43 17.47
C PHE A 237 -2.88 -1.88 18.67
N GLU A 238 -4.20 -2.11 18.71
CA GLU A 238 -5.05 -1.73 19.85
C GLU A 238 -4.65 -2.45 21.14
N GLU A 239 -4.38 -3.76 21.07
CA GLU A 239 -3.84 -4.55 22.17
C GLU A 239 -2.52 -3.94 22.66
N TRP A 240 -1.60 -3.65 21.73
CA TRP A 240 -0.32 -3.01 22.06
C TRP A 240 -0.49 -1.59 22.66
N LYS A 241 -1.53 -0.86 22.23
CA LYS A 241 -1.86 0.45 22.81
C LYS A 241 -2.40 0.34 24.23
N ASN A 242 -3.27 -0.62 24.47
CA ASN A 242 -3.82 -0.89 25.80
C ASN A 242 -2.73 -1.33 26.78
N GLU A 243 -1.79 -2.17 26.33
CA GLU A 243 -0.61 -2.57 27.10
C GLU A 243 0.30 -1.35 27.39
N SER A 244 0.60 -0.54 26.37
CA SER A 244 1.44 0.66 26.53
C SER A 244 0.81 1.70 27.46
N ALA A 245 -0.50 1.86 27.44
CA ALA A 245 -1.20 2.78 28.35
C ALA A 245 -1.05 2.37 29.81
N ARG A 246 -1.12 1.05 30.11
CA ARG A 246 -0.87 0.52 31.46
C ARG A 246 0.56 0.74 31.90
N ILE A 247 1.54 0.45 31.04
CA ILE A 247 2.95 0.70 31.34
C ILE A 247 3.18 2.17 31.69
N LEU A 248 2.63 3.11 30.90
CA LEU A 248 2.76 4.55 31.16
C LEU A 248 2.12 4.97 32.48
N LEU A 249 0.89 4.52 32.77
CA LEU A 249 0.24 4.78 34.07
C LEU A 249 1.05 4.23 35.24
N GLY A 250 1.65 3.05 35.07
CA GLY A 250 2.53 2.47 36.07
C GLY A 250 3.77 3.31 36.34
N TYR A 251 4.41 3.82 35.28
CA TYR A 251 5.55 4.72 35.42
C TYR A 251 5.17 6.05 36.07
N GLU A 252 4.00 6.61 35.74
CA GLU A 252 3.48 7.83 36.38
C GLU A 252 3.23 7.61 37.87
N GLU A 253 2.68 6.45 38.26
CA GLU A 253 2.49 6.07 39.66
C GLU A 253 3.83 5.88 40.38
N ILE A 254 4.77 5.14 39.76
CA ILE A 254 6.12 4.92 40.33
C ILE A 254 6.84 6.26 40.57
N GLN A 255 6.70 7.24 39.68
CA GLN A 255 7.30 8.57 39.85
C GLN A 255 6.74 9.34 41.06
N GLN A 256 5.51 9.03 41.47
CA GLN A 256 4.85 9.66 42.62
C GLN A 256 5.04 8.87 43.93
N MET A 257 5.60 7.67 43.87
CA MET A 257 5.86 6.84 45.06
C MET A 257 6.96 7.44 45.95
N ASP A 258 6.91 7.09 47.24
CA ASP A 258 7.97 7.43 48.18
C ASP A 258 9.33 6.82 47.72
N PRO A 259 10.43 7.60 47.75
CA PRO A 259 11.75 7.12 47.33
C PRO A 259 12.20 5.82 48.01
N SER A 260 11.83 5.60 49.27
CA SER A 260 12.19 4.39 50.02
C SER A 260 11.54 3.15 49.42
N LYS A 261 10.28 3.28 49.00
CA LYS A 261 9.51 2.21 48.35
C LYS A 261 10.02 1.93 46.94
N ILE A 262 10.43 2.96 46.21
CA ILE A 262 11.06 2.80 44.89
C ILE A 262 12.36 1.97 45.01
N VAL A 263 13.21 2.28 45.99
CA VAL A 263 14.47 1.54 46.22
C VAL A 263 14.20 0.07 46.53
N GLU A 264 13.18 -0.23 47.34
CA GLU A 264 12.77 -1.61 47.64
C GLU A 264 12.31 -2.35 46.38
N ILE A 265 11.41 -1.74 45.61
CA ILE A 265 10.86 -2.31 44.37
C ILE A 265 11.96 -2.57 43.33
N VAL A 266 12.89 -1.63 43.15
CA VAL A 266 14.01 -1.77 42.22
C VAL A 266 14.96 -2.89 42.67
N ARG A 267 15.23 -2.99 43.98
CA ARG A 267 16.06 -4.07 44.54
C ARG A 267 15.43 -5.44 44.31
N ASP A 268 14.14 -5.57 44.57
CA ASP A 268 13.41 -6.83 44.38
C ASP A 268 13.37 -7.23 42.90
N THR A 269 13.18 -6.25 42.02
CA THR A 269 13.19 -6.49 40.56
C THR A 269 14.58 -6.93 40.09
N ALA A 270 15.64 -6.27 40.56
CA ALA A 270 17.02 -6.68 40.27
C ALA A 270 17.34 -8.08 40.81
N ALA A 271 16.86 -8.44 42.00
CA ALA A 271 17.02 -9.77 42.57
C ALA A 271 16.32 -10.85 41.73
N LYS A 272 15.10 -10.59 41.24
CA LYS A 272 14.39 -11.49 40.31
C LYS A 272 15.13 -11.65 39.00
N ASN A 273 15.61 -10.56 38.39
CA ASN A 273 16.40 -10.61 37.18
C ASN A 273 17.65 -11.49 37.34
N MET A 274 18.36 -11.33 38.47
CA MET A 274 19.50 -12.19 38.79
C MET A 274 19.11 -13.66 38.94
N GLN A 275 17.95 -13.97 39.52
CA GLN A 275 17.47 -15.35 39.63
C GLN A 275 17.09 -15.96 38.27
N GLU A 276 16.37 -15.22 37.43
CA GLU A 276 15.90 -15.70 36.11
C GLU A 276 17.03 -16.10 35.17
N VAL A 277 18.18 -15.41 35.25
CA VAL A 277 19.36 -15.74 34.43
C VAL A 277 20.22 -16.85 35.03
N GLY A 278 19.86 -17.41 36.20
CA GLY A 278 20.59 -18.50 36.86
C GLY A 278 21.54 -18.05 37.98
N GLY A 279 21.33 -16.88 38.56
CA GLY A 279 22.06 -16.35 39.71
C GLY A 279 23.09 -15.26 39.36
N ALA A 280 23.75 -14.73 40.40
CA ALA A 280 24.67 -13.60 40.28
C ALA A 280 25.87 -13.86 39.35
N GLU A 281 26.33 -15.11 39.24
CA GLU A 281 27.46 -15.48 38.38
C GLU A 281 27.07 -15.52 36.89
N ALA A 282 25.84 -15.91 36.57
CA ALA A 282 25.33 -15.86 35.21
C ALA A 282 25.01 -14.41 34.81
N TRP A 283 24.45 -13.63 35.74
CA TRP A 283 24.22 -12.20 35.56
C TRP A 283 25.51 -11.42 35.26
N SER A 284 26.61 -11.69 35.99
CA SER A 284 27.86 -10.97 35.78
C SER A 284 28.49 -11.22 34.40
N LYS A 285 28.24 -12.38 33.79
CA LYS A 285 28.71 -12.78 32.45
C LYS A 285 27.96 -12.11 31.30
N LEU A 286 26.78 -11.53 31.56
CA LEU A 286 26.05 -10.76 30.56
C LEU A 286 26.78 -9.45 30.22
N SER A 287 26.70 -9.04 28.96
CA SER A 287 27.12 -7.71 28.53
C SER A 287 26.25 -6.61 29.16
N ASP A 288 26.76 -5.39 29.18
CA ASP A 288 26.01 -4.25 29.73
C ASP A 288 24.70 -4.02 28.96
N ASP A 289 24.72 -4.17 27.63
CA ASP A 289 23.54 -4.07 26.77
C ASP A 289 22.47 -5.12 27.13
N GLU A 290 22.87 -6.36 27.44
CA GLU A 290 21.97 -7.44 27.86
C GLU A 290 21.37 -7.18 29.25
N LYS A 291 22.19 -6.68 30.19
CA LYS A 291 21.73 -6.30 31.54
C LYS A 291 20.74 -5.14 31.48
N ASP A 292 21.00 -4.13 30.66
CA ASP A 292 20.13 -2.98 30.45
C ASP A 292 18.80 -3.41 29.81
N THR A 293 18.86 -4.30 28.83
CA THR A 293 17.67 -4.85 28.17
C THR A 293 16.79 -5.62 29.16
N LEU A 294 17.38 -6.51 29.97
CA LEU A 294 16.62 -7.26 30.96
C LEU A 294 16.06 -6.35 32.07
N SER A 295 16.87 -5.40 32.55
CA SER A 295 16.42 -4.42 33.56
C SER A 295 15.26 -3.58 33.05
N LYS A 296 15.33 -3.09 31.80
CA LYS A 296 14.22 -2.36 31.19
C LYS A 296 12.96 -3.22 31.06
N SER A 297 13.08 -4.45 30.54
CA SER A 297 11.95 -5.36 30.38
C SER A 297 11.24 -5.67 31.71
N SER A 298 12.00 -5.85 32.79
CA SER A 298 11.44 -6.14 34.11
C SER A 298 10.80 -4.91 34.75
N MET A 299 11.38 -3.72 34.52
CA MET A 299 10.75 -2.46 34.91
C MET A 299 9.46 -2.19 34.14
N ASP A 300 9.42 -2.45 32.83
CA ASP A 300 8.19 -2.35 32.03
C ASP A 300 7.12 -3.32 32.54
N SER A 301 7.51 -4.55 32.91
CA SER A 301 6.59 -5.56 33.47
C SER A 301 6.03 -5.18 34.85
N LEU A 302 6.88 -4.60 35.70
CA LEU A 302 6.49 -4.04 36.98
C LEU A 302 5.54 -2.85 36.79
N ALA A 303 5.88 -1.92 35.90
CA ALA A 303 5.06 -0.76 35.58
C ALA A 303 3.71 -1.20 35.03
N HIS A 304 3.67 -2.20 34.13
CA HIS A 304 2.40 -2.76 33.63
C HIS A 304 1.51 -3.25 34.78
N ARG A 305 2.06 -3.98 35.75
CA ARG A 305 1.29 -4.50 36.90
C ARG A 305 0.72 -3.39 37.78
N ILE A 306 1.54 -2.41 38.15
CA ILE A 306 1.09 -1.24 38.94
C ILE A 306 0.04 -0.45 38.13
N GLY A 307 0.31 -0.24 36.85
CA GLY A 307 -0.57 0.45 35.92
C GLY A 307 -1.91 -0.24 35.72
N GLU A 308 -1.98 -1.58 35.75
CA GLU A 308 -3.26 -2.31 35.72
C GLU A 308 -4.11 -2.01 36.97
N GLU A 309 -3.49 -1.93 38.14
CA GLU A 309 -4.19 -1.57 39.39
C GLU A 309 -4.72 -0.14 39.34
N VAL A 310 -3.99 0.78 38.72
CA VAL A 310 -4.46 2.16 38.48
C VAL A 310 -5.56 2.17 37.42
N PHE A 311 -5.35 1.49 36.30
CA PHE A 311 -6.27 1.44 35.17
C PHE A 311 -7.63 0.84 35.54
N SER A 312 -7.65 -0.22 36.36
CA SER A 312 -8.89 -0.85 36.85
C SER A 312 -9.76 0.07 37.72
N LYS A 313 -9.17 1.13 38.29
CA LYS A 313 -9.88 2.16 39.07
C LYS A 313 -10.38 3.31 38.21
N LEU A 314 -9.90 3.43 36.96
CA LEU A 314 -10.37 4.46 36.03
C LEU A 314 -11.80 4.17 35.57
N SER A 315 -12.59 5.23 35.40
CA SER A 315 -13.92 5.07 34.82
C SER A 315 -13.83 4.67 33.34
N PRO A 316 -14.80 3.90 32.81
CA PRO A 316 -14.82 3.52 31.39
C PRO A 316 -14.80 4.71 30.41
N GLU A 317 -15.12 5.92 30.89
CA GLU A 317 -15.19 7.15 30.09
C GLU A 317 -13.81 7.77 29.84
N VAL A 318 -12.81 7.45 30.67
CA VAL A 318 -11.41 7.95 30.58
C VAL A 318 -10.54 7.09 29.65
N ASN A 319 -10.98 5.88 29.30
CA ASN A 319 -10.22 5.00 28.40
C ASN A 319 -9.98 5.65 27.03
N GLU A 320 -8.70 5.80 26.67
CA GLU A 320 -8.27 6.45 25.43
C GLU A 320 -8.94 5.79 24.22
N LEU A 321 -9.67 6.60 23.44
CA LEU A 321 -10.32 6.13 22.21
C LEU A 321 -9.26 5.81 21.16
N PHE A 322 -9.21 4.54 20.76
CA PHE A 322 -8.55 4.09 19.54
C PHE A 322 -9.60 3.68 18.51
N PHE A 323 -9.45 4.19 17.29
CA PHE A 323 -10.32 3.83 16.18
C PHE A 323 -9.53 3.13 15.09
N TRP A 324 -10.03 1.98 14.64
CA TRP A 324 -9.63 1.44 13.35
C TRP A 324 -10.67 1.84 12.31
N VAL A 325 -10.22 2.37 11.17
CA VAL A 325 -11.12 2.67 10.06
C VAL A 325 -10.63 2.13 8.74
N GLY A 326 -11.47 1.30 8.11
CA GLY A 326 -11.22 0.78 6.77
C GLY A 326 -11.50 1.79 5.66
N CYS A 327 -10.72 1.69 4.58
CA CYS A 327 -10.86 2.50 3.37
C CYS A 327 -12.25 2.40 2.73
N SER A 328 -12.92 3.54 2.55
CA SER A 328 -14.25 3.62 1.95
C SER A 328 -14.34 3.07 0.51
N MET A 329 -13.27 3.18 -0.30
CA MET A 329 -13.27 2.62 -1.65
C MET A 329 -13.29 1.09 -1.64
N HIS A 330 -12.61 0.45 -0.68
CA HIS A 330 -12.73 -1.00 -0.51
C HIS A 330 -14.11 -1.41 0.02
N LYS A 331 -14.80 -0.54 0.77
CA LYS A 331 -16.19 -0.80 1.18
C LYS A 331 -17.13 -0.79 -0.04
N GLU A 332 -16.93 0.15 -0.95
CA GLU A 332 -17.62 0.24 -2.24
C GLU A 332 -17.36 -1.03 -3.08
N LEU A 333 -16.09 -1.42 -3.28
CA LEU A 333 -15.73 -2.64 -4.01
C LEU A 333 -16.33 -3.90 -3.40
N ASN A 334 -16.31 -4.03 -2.07
CA ASN A 334 -16.95 -5.17 -1.38
C ASN A 334 -18.48 -5.19 -1.58
N CYS A 335 -19.10 -4.03 -1.77
CA CYS A 335 -20.52 -3.92 -2.09
C CYS A 335 -20.78 -4.41 -3.52
N CYS A 336 -19.92 -4.09 -4.49
CA CYS A 336 -19.96 -4.63 -5.85
C CYS A 336 -19.81 -6.17 -5.87
N VAL A 337 -18.86 -6.71 -5.11
CA VAL A 337 -18.66 -8.18 -5.00
C VAL A 337 -19.89 -8.85 -4.40
N ALA A 338 -20.49 -8.25 -3.37
CA ALA A 338 -21.71 -8.76 -2.77
C ALA A 338 -22.90 -8.67 -3.74
N PHE A 339 -23.02 -7.58 -4.51
CA PHE A 339 -24.06 -7.43 -5.52
C PHE A 339 -23.97 -8.51 -6.60
N GLU A 340 -22.76 -8.78 -7.12
CA GLU A 340 -22.54 -9.89 -8.05
C GLU A 340 -23.00 -11.21 -7.43
N LYS A 341 -22.54 -11.53 -6.21
CA LYS A 341 -22.95 -12.77 -5.51
C LYS A 341 -24.48 -12.89 -5.38
N GLY A 342 -25.19 -11.80 -5.14
CA GLY A 342 -26.65 -11.77 -5.10
C GLY A 342 -27.29 -12.11 -6.44
N MET A 343 -26.74 -11.57 -7.54
CA MET A 343 -27.16 -11.98 -8.89
C MET A 343 -26.88 -13.47 -9.13
N GLN A 344 -25.74 -13.99 -8.68
CA GLN A 344 -25.41 -15.42 -8.79
C GLN A 344 -26.39 -16.31 -8.04
N GLY A 345 -26.78 -15.90 -6.83
CA GLY A 345 -27.82 -16.60 -6.08
C GLY A 345 -29.18 -16.59 -6.79
N TYR A 346 -29.54 -15.49 -7.44
CA TYR A 346 -30.80 -15.38 -8.18
C TYR A 346 -30.86 -16.33 -9.37
N TYR A 347 -29.91 -16.24 -10.31
CA TYR A 347 -29.96 -17.12 -11.48
C TYR A 347 -29.63 -18.57 -11.12
N GLY A 348 -28.88 -18.83 -10.05
CA GLY A 348 -28.65 -20.19 -9.55
C GLY A 348 -29.92 -20.90 -9.05
N GLY A 349 -31.00 -20.15 -8.78
CA GLY A 349 -32.33 -20.69 -8.48
C GLY A 349 -33.22 -20.88 -9.72
N LEU A 350 -32.76 -20.49 -10.91
CA LEU A 350 -33.48 -20.62 -12.18
C LEU A 350 -32.98 -21.84 -12.97
N PRO A 351 -33.76 -22.32 -13.97
CA PRO A 351 -33.28 -23.33 -14.92
C PRO A 351 -31.98 -22.89 -15.62
N GLU A 352 -31.10 -23.84 -15.93
CA GLU A 352 -29.79 -23.58 -16.55
C GLU A 352 -29.88 -22.75 -17.85
N SER A 353 -30.94 -22.93 -18.63
CA SER A 353 -31.22 -22.16 -19.86
C SER A 353 -31.38 -20.65 -19.63
N GLU A 354 -31.71 -20.26 -18.40
CA GLU A 354 -31.87 -18.87 -17.99
C GLU A 354 -30.62 -18.29 -17.32
N HIS A 355 -29.55 -19.08 -17.16
CA HIS A 355 -28.31 -18.57 -16.57
C HIS A 355 -27.59 -17.64 -17.55
N PRO A 356 -26.80 -16.67 -17.06
CA PRO A 356 -25.85 -15.97 -17.92
C PRO A 356 -24.88 -16.97 -18.54
N VAL A 357 -24.39 -16.68 -19.74
CA VAL A 357 -23.52 -17.60 -20.48
C VAL A 357 -22.28 -18.00 -19.66
N LEU A 358 -21.93 -19.28 -19.70
CA LEU A 358 -20.73 -19.82 -19.05
C LEU A 358 -19.47 -19.33 -19.77
N LEU A 359 -18.55 -18.75 -19.00
CA LEU A 359 -17.25 -18.26 -19.48
C LEU A 359 -16.14 -19.13 -18.89
N ALA A 360 -16.24 -20.44 -19.14
CA ALA A 360 -15.30 -21.46 -18.67
C ALA A 360 -13.89 -21.19 -19.20
N ASN A 361 -12.85 -21.64 -18.51
CA ASN A 361 -11.51 -21.65 -19.11
C ASN A 361 -11.38 -22.80 -20.12
N ARG A 362 -10.33 -22.80 -20.94
CA ARG A 362 -10.12 -23.78 -22.02
C ARG A 362 -10.24 -25.24 -21.55
N ASP A 363 -9.62 -25.57 -20.43
CA ASP A 363 -9.56 -26.93 -19.92
C ASP A 363 -10.94 -27.37 -19.37
N SER A 364 -11.62 -26.46 -18.67
CA SER A 364 -12.97 -26.69 -18.16
C SER A 364 -13.99 -26.83 -19.28
N ASP A 365 -13.89 -25.99 -20.31
CA ASP A 365 -14.76 -26.04 -21.50
C ASP A 365 -14.59 -27.35 -22.28
N ALA A 366 -13.34 -27.79 -22.49
CA ALA A 366 -13.07 -29.09 -23.10
C ALA A 366 -13.62 -30.26 -22.27
N THR A 367 -13.51 -30.20 -20.94
CA THR A 367 -14.04 -31.24 -20.05
C THR A 367 -15.58 -31.27 -20.08
N ILE A 368 -16.23 -30.11 -20.19
CA ILE A 368 -17.69 -30.01 -20.32
C ILE A 368 -18.16 -30.62 -21.63
N GLN A 369 -17.52 -30.29 -22.75
CA GLN A 369 -17.87 -30.85 -24.06
C GLN A 369 -17.72 -32.38 -24.10
N LEU A 370 -16.63 -32.91 -23.55
CA LEU A 370 -16.42 -34.36 -23.48
C LEU A 370 -17.49 -35.08 -22.63
N ALA A 371 -17.97 -34.45 -21.57
CA ALA A 371 -19.03 -35.01 -20.73
C ALA A 371 -20.41 -34.97 -21.43
N GLU A 372 -20.69 -33.91 -22.21
CA GLU A 372 -21.91 -33.80 -23.03
C GLU A 372 -21.95 -34.85 -24.15
N GLU A 373 -20.79 -35.15 -24.76
CA GLU A 373 -20.65 -36.16 -25.82
C GLU A 373 -20.61 -37.61 -25.29
N GLY A 374 -20.05 -37.82 -24.09
CA GLY A 374 -19.80 -39.14 -23.52
C GLY A 374 -20.81 -39.64 -22.47
N GLY A 375 -21.75 -38.80 -22.02
CA GLY A 375 -22.74 -39.16 -21.00
C GLY A 375 -22.19 -39.40 -19.58
N GLU A 376 -20.93 -39.04 -19.33
CA GLU A 376 -20.29 -39.19 -18.01
C GLU A 376 -20.52 -37.98 -17.08
N SER A 377 -20.61 -38.24 -15.76
CA SER A 377 -20.78 -37.24 -14.70
C SER A 377 -19.51 -36.39 -14.40
N THR A 378 -18.55 -36.32 -15.34
CA THR A 378 -17.26 -35.65 -15.15
C THR A 378 -17.33 -34.11 -15.26
N ALA A 379 -18.44 -33.55 -15.76
CA ALA A 379 -18.66 -32.11 -15.89
C ALA A 379 -18.91 -31.37 -14.57
N ALA A 380 -19.28 -32.06 -13.48
CA ALA A 380 -19.73 -31.42 -12.24
C ALA A 380 -18.68 -30.49 -11.61
N VAL A 381 -17.39 -30.87 -11.67
CA VAL A 381 -16.29 -30.04 -11.15
C VAL A 381 -15.98 -28.85 -12.08
N PRO A 382 -15.75 -29.04 -13.39
CA PRO A 382 -15.59 -27.94 -14.37
C PRO A 382 -16.71 -26.89 -14.34
N LEU A 383 -17.97 -27.32 -14.24
CA LEU A 383 -19.13 -26.42 -14.16
C LEU A 383 -19.10 -25.58 -12.87
N LYS A 384 -18.69 -26.18 -11.75
CA LYS A 384 -18.62 -25.51 -10.45
C LYS A 384 -17.48 -24.49 -10.35
N VAL A 385 -16.37 -24.69 -11.06
CA VAL A 385 -15.21 -23.77 -11.04
C VAL A 385 -15.29 -22.69 -12.14
N SER A 386 -16.18 -22.85 -13.11
CA SER A 386 -16.35 -21.92 -14.21
C SER A 386 -17.26 -20.76 -13.81
N GLU A 387 -16.90 -19.54 -14.23
CA GLU A 387 -17.59 -18.31 -13.84
C GLU A 387 -18.50 -17.80 -14.96
N ARG A 388 -19.48 -16.96 -14.60
CA ARG A 388 -20.51 -16.38 -15.48
C ARG A 388 -20.61 -14.87 -15.26
N GLY A 389 -21.33 -14.20 -16.15
CA GLY A 389 -21.87 -12.86 -15.90
C GLY A 389 -20.88 -11.70 -16.03
N ALA A 390 -21.33 -10.54 -15.54
CA ALA A 390 -20.72 -9.23 -15.79
C ALA A 390 -19.26 -9.15 -15.34
N ILE A 391 -19.00 -9.50 -14.07
CA ILE A 391 -17.66 -9.36 -13.48
C ILE A 391 -16.64 -10.22 -14.22
N LYS A 392 -17.01 -11.45 -14.58
CA LYS A 392 -16.13 -12.34 -15.35
C LYS A 392 -15.83 -11.76 -16.73
N LEU A 393 -16.86 -11.35 -17.47
CA LEU A 393 -16.70 -10.76 -18.80
C LEU A 393 -15.82 -9.50 -18.77
N ILE A 394 -16.09 -8.57 -17.86
CA ILE A 394 -15.33 -7.33 -17.72
C ILE A 394 -13.86 -7.65 -17.37
N SER A 395 -13.62 -8.66 -16.55
CA SER A 395 -12.26 -9.10 -16.19
C SER A 395 -11.52 -9.72 -17.37
N LEU A 396 -12.18 -10.56 -18.17
CA LEU A 396 -11.61 -11.13 -19.39
C LEU A 396 -11.31 -10.04 -20.42
N PHE A 397 -12.25 -9.12 -20.64
CA PHE A 397 -12.06 -8.00 -21.56
C PHE A 397 -10.91 -7.10 -21.13
N GLY A 398 -10.85 -6.75 -19.83
CA GLY A 398 -9.74 -6.00 -19.25
C GLY A 398 -8.39 -6.70 -19.43
N ALA A 399 -8.34 -8.02 -19.24
CA ALA A 399 -7.12 -8.80 -19.46
C ALA A 399 -6.71 -8.84 -20.95
N LEU A 400 -7.67 -8.81 -21.88
CA LEU A 400 -7.40 -8.74 -23.32
C LEU A 400 -6.83 -7.39 -23.72
N VAL A 401 -7.41 -6.28 -23.26
CA VAL A 401 -7.02 -4.91 -23.66
C VAL A 401 -5.95 -4.28 -22.76
N ASN A 402 -5.51 -4.97 -21.71
CA ASN A 402 -4.43 -4.54 -20.81
C ASN A 402 -3.57 -5.74 -20.38
N HIS A 403 -3.12 -6.51 -21.37
CA HIS A 403 -2.29 -7.69 -21.15
C HIS A 403 -0.85 -7.30 -20.82
N LYS A 404 -0.18 -8.07 -19.94
CA LYS A 404 1.23 -7.81 -19.55
C LYS A 404 2.25 -8.08 -20.68
N ASP A 405 1.88 -8.99 -21.57
CA ASP A 405 2.63 -9.34 -22.78
C ASP A 405 1.99 -8.59 -23.96
N ASP A 406 2.71 -7.61 -24.47
CA ASP A 406 2.33 -6.72 -25.56
C ASP A 406 2.06 -7.48 -26.87
N LYS A 407 2.63 -8.67 -27.04
CA LYS A 407 2.39 -9.53 -28.22
C LYS A 407 1.09 -10.33 -28.13
N LYS A 408 0.55 -10.53 -26.93
CA LYS A 408 -0.67 -11.31 -26.69
C LYS A 408 -1.89 -10.45 -26.43
N GLY A 409 -1.68 -9.23 -25.94
CA GLY A 409 -2.75 -8.27 -25.69
C GLY A 409 -3.20 -7.51 -26.94
N LEU A 410 -4.35 -6.87 -26.82
CA LEU A 410 -4.92 -5.97 -27.83
C LEU A 410 -4.87 -4.51 -27.37
N HIS A 411 -3.97 -4.14 -26.46
CA HIS A 411 -3.93 -2.78 -25.88
C HIS A 411 -3.80 -1.71 -26.96
N ASP A 412 -2.73 -1.75 -27.75
CA ASP A 412 -2.47 -0.75 -28.79
C ASP A 412 -3.52 -0.81 -29.90
N VAL A 413 -4.00 -2.01 -30.24
CA VAL A 413 -5.07 -2.20 -31.23
C VAL A 413 -6.36 -1.54 -30.77
N TYR A 414 -6.73 -1.74 -29.50
CA TYR A 414 -7.92 -1.16 -28.89
C TYR A 414 -7.79 0.35 -28.71
N GLU A 415 -6.63 0.86 -28.29
CA GLU A 415 -6.37 2.31 -28.19
C GLU A 415 -6.42 2.98 -29.57
N ASN A 416 -5.85 2.37 -30.61
CA ASN A 416 -5.91 2.89 -31.97
C ASN A 416 -7.35 2.88 -32.52
N TYR A 417 -8.12 1.84 -32.22
CA TYR A 417 -9.51 1.72 -32.67
C TYR A 417 -10.42 2.76 -32.01
N TYR A 418 -10.24 3.00 -30.70
CA TYR A 418 -11.17 3.84 -29.93
C TYR A 418 -10.67 5.27 -29.61
N ARG A 419 -9.38 5.60 -29.85
CA ARG A 419 -8.66 6.84 -29.47
C ARG A 419 -8.98 7.33 -28.04
N PRO A 420 -8.06 7.22 -27.08
CA PRO A 420 -8.42 7.06 -25.67
C PRO A 420 -9.10 8.27 -25.02
N THR A 421 -10.09 7.98 -24.17
CA THR A 421 -10.35 8.76 -22.95
C THR A 421 -10.24 7.84 -21.73
N THR A 422 -9.06 7.86 -21.09
CA THR A 422 -8.73 7.35 -19.75
C THR A 422 -8.77 5.84 -19.50
N ARG A 423 -7.68 5.32 -18.91
CA ARG A 423 -7.62 3.99 -18.27
C ARG A 423 -8.63 3.95 -17.11
N ARG A 424 -9.60 3.04 -17.18
CA ARG A 424 -10.62 2.87 -16.14
C ARG A 424 -10.33 1.58 -15.36
N THR A 425 -10.08 1.69 -14.05
CA THR A 425 -9.54 0.60 -13.22
C THR A 425 -10.59 -0.14 -12.39
N SER A 426 -11.90 0.16 -12.53
CA SER A 426 -12.98 -0.54 -11.81
C SER A 426 -13.90 -1.31 -12.76
N HIS A 427 -14.49 -2.41 -12.28
CA HIS A 427 -15.46 -3.20 -13.04
C HIS A 427 -16.66 -2.36 -13.48
N GLY A 428 -17.18 -1.47 -12.63
CA GLY A 428 -18.31 -0.60 -12.97
C GLY A 428 -18.02 0.29 -14.18
N CYS A 429 -16.83 0.91 -14.21
CA CYS A 429 -16.39 1.74 -15.31
C CYS A 429 -16.10 0.95 -16.60
N GLY A 430 -15.58 -0.27 -16.47
CA GLY A 430 -15.36 -1.20 -17.60
C GLY A 430 -16.69 -1.67 -18.21
N GLY A 431 -17.64 -2.08 -17.38
CA GLY A 431 -18.99 -2.45 -17.80
C GLY A 431 -19.73 -1.29 -18.46
N ALA A 432 -19.64 -0.09 -17.88
CA ALA A 432 -20.22 1.12 -18.47
C ALA A 432 -19.69 1.38 -19.90
N ARG A 433 -18.39 1.21 -20.11
CA ARG A 433 -17.77 1.36 -21.44
C ARG A 433 -18.26 0.29 -22.42
N LEU A 434 -18.29 -0.97 -22.00
CA LEU A 434 -18.77 -2.08 -22.82
C LEU A 434 -20.23 -1.88 -23.22
N LEU A 435 -21.12 -1.50 -22.29
CA LEU A 435 -22.54 -1.28 -22.59
C LEU A 435 -22.79 -0.08 -23.50
N THR A 436 -22.07 1.02 -23.29
CA THR A 436 -22.29 2.25 -24.07
C THR A 436 -22.03 2.03 -25.55
N TYR A 437 -21.04 1.19 -25.86
CA TYR A 437 -20.60 0.91 -27.22
C TYR A 437 -20.72 -0.58 -27.55
N LEU A 438 -21.80 -1.23 -27.09
CA LEU A 438 -21.91 -2.69 -27.13
C LEU A 438 -21.79 -3.25 -28.55
N GLU A 439 -22.45 -2.60 -29.51
CA GLU A 439 -22.40 -3.02 -30.91
C GLU A 439 -21.02 -2.77 -31.53
N GLU A 440 -20.38 -1.64 -31.22
CA GLU A 440 -19.02 -1.35 -31.69
C GLU A 440 -18.00 -2.32 -31.09
N HIS A 441 -18.20 -2.80 -29.85
CA HIS A 441 -17.35 -3.85 -29.28
C HIS A 441 -17.55 -5.20 -29.99
N ARG A 442 -18.77 -5.52 -30.45
CA ARG A 442 -19.00 -6.72 -31.29
C ARG A 442 -18.25 -6.61 -32.61
N VAL A 443 -18.41 -5.48 -33.30
CA VAL A 443 -17.69 -5.20 -34.55
C VAL A 443 -16.18 -5.22 -34.33
N PHE A 444 -15.69 -4.64 -33.24
CA PHE A 444 -14.27 -4.69 -32.88
C PHE A 444 -13.78 -6.14 -32.74
N MET A 445 -14.53 -7.02 -32.08
CA MET A 445 -14.17 -8.44 -31.95
C MET A 445 -14.17 -9.17 -33.29
N ASP A 446 -15.07 -8.81 -34.22
CA ASP A 446 -15.06 -9.33 -35.59
C ASP A 446 -13.84 -8.85 -36.37
N VAL A 447 -13.46 -7.58 -36.25
CA VAL A 447 -12.23 -7.04 -36.85
C VAL A 447 -10.99 -7.74 -36.29
N VAL A 448 -10.97 -8.02 -34.99
CA VAL A 448 -9.89 -8.81 -34.34
C VAL A 448 -9.82 -10.22 -34.93
N LYS A 449 -10.97 -10.85 -35.16
CA LYS A 449 -11.05 -12.17 -35.81
C LYS A 449 -10.49 -12.10 -37.23
N ASP A 450 -10.94 -11.16 -38.04
CA ASP A 450 -10.58 -11.08 -39.47
C ASP A 450 -9.11 -10.74 -39.72
N ASN A 451 -8.50 -9.98 -38.81
CA ASN A 451 -7.07 -9.62 -38.87
C ASN A 451 -6.13 -10.78 -38.49
N LYS A 452 -6.65 -11.89 -37.95
CA LYS A 452 -5.83 -13.06 -37.63
C LYS A 452 -5.61 -13.92 -38.86
N THR A 453 -4.42 -14.51 -38.96
CA THR A 453 -4.05 -15.44 -40.05
C THR A 453 -5.06 -16.56 -40.25
N LYS A 454 -5.54 -17.15 -39.14
CA LYS A 454 -6.53 -18.26 -39.16
C LYS A 454 -7.99 -17.77 -39.20
N ARG A 455 -8.24 -16.46 -39.12
CA ARG A 455 -9.57 -15.86 -39.01
C ARG A 455 -10.48 -16.47 -37.94
N THR A 456 -9.87 -16.88 -36.83
CA THR A 456 -10.57 -17.49 -35.69
C THR A 456 -10.18 -16.79 -34.40
N LEU A 457 -11.16 -16.66 -33.51
CA LEU A 457 -10.95 -16.18 -32.15
C LEU A 457 -10.33 -17.28 -31.29
N ASN A 458 -9.42 -16.91 -30.39
CA ASN A 458 -8.94 -17.83 -29.36
C ASN A 458 -10.00 -18.04 -28.28
N HIS A 459 -9.77 -18.99 -27.37
CA HIS A 459 -10.76 -19.35 -26.34
C HIS A 459 -11.22 -18.17 -25.46
N MET A 460 -10.29 -17.33 -25.02
CA MET A 460 -10.61 -16.15 -24.20
C MET A 460 -11.45 -15.13 -24.99
N GLU A 461 -11.10 -14.87 -26.25
CA GLU A 461 -11.83 -13.96 -27.13
C GLU A 461 -13.21 -14.49 -27.49
N GLN A 462 -13.35 -15.80 -27.68
CA GLN A 462 -14.65 -16.45 -27.87
C GLN A 462 -15.53 -16.27 -26.63
N ASN A 463 -14.98 -16.44 -25.43
CA ASN A 463 -15.70 -16.15 -24.18
C ASN A 463 -16.12 -14.68 -24.08
N ILE A 464 -15.25 -13.75 -24.47
CA ILE A 464 -15.60 -12.32 -24.53
C ILE A 464 -16.75 -12.09 -25.50
N MET A 465 -16.69 -12.67 -26.70
CA MET A 465 -17.74 -12.57 -27.70
C MET A 465 -19.07 -13.14 -27.17
N LYS A 466 -19.06 -14.37 -26.62
CA LYS A 466 -20.21 -14.99 -25.95
C LYS A 466 -20.80 -14.05 -24.89
N GLY A 467 -19.96 -13.48 -24.03
CA GLY A 467 -20.38 -12.61 -22.94
C GLY A 467 -21.01 -11.28 -23.42
N ILE A 468 -20.46 -10.64 -24.44
CA ILE A 468 -20.98 -9.37 -25.00
C ILE A 468 -22.39 -9.56 -25.62
N HIS A 469 -22.73 -10.78 -26.03
CA HIS A 469 -24.10 -11.15 -26.46
C HIS A 469 -25.04 -11.47 -25.29
N CYS A 470 -24.56 -11.53 -24.04
CA CYS A 470 -25.35 -11.79 -22.84
C CYS A 470 -25.24 -10.62 -21.82
N PRO A 471 -25.73 -9.40 -22.14
CA PRO A 471 -25.48 -8.21 -21.32
C PRO A 471 -26.36 -8.10 -20.06
N LYS A 472 -27.32 -9.02 -19.80
CA LYS A 472 -28.34 -8.85 -18.75
C LYS A 472 -27.78 -8.58 -17.35
N THR A 473 -26.76 -9.32 -16.92
CA THR A 473 -26.09 -9.08 -15.63
C THR A 473 -25.23 -7.82 -15.65
N MET A 474 -24.69 -7.44 -16.81
CA MET A 474 -23.90 -6.22 -16.97
C MET A 474 -24.78 -4.98 -16.84
N ILE A 475 -25.98 -4.99 -17.43
CA ILE A 475 -26.96 -3.91 -17.30
C ILE A 475 -27.33 -3.69 -15.83
N ALA A 476 -27.71 -4.77 -15.12
CA ALA A 476 -28.05 -4.70 -13.70
C ALA A 476 -26.88 -4.17 -12.85
N PHE A 477 -25.67 -4.69 -13.07
CA PHE A 477 -24.47 -4.28 -12.34
C PHE A 477 -24.12 -2.80 -12.58
N VAL A 478 -24.12 -2.35 -13.84
CA VAL A 478 -23.77 -0.96 -14.19
C VAL A 478 -24.82 0.02 -13.66
N LEU A 479 -26.11 -0.32 -13.72
CA LEU A 479 -27.16 0.51 -13.12
C LEU A 479 -26.99 0.66 -11.60
N PHE A 480 -26.63 -0.42 -10.90
CA PHE A 480 -26.30 -0.35 -9.47
C PHE A 480 -25.06 0.53 -9.21
N CYS A 481 -24.02 0.43 -10.04
CA CYS A 481 -22.85 1.31 -9.94
C CYS A 481 -23.22 2.79 -10.13
N LEU A 482 -24.03 3.12 -11.15
CA LEU A 482 -24.47 4.48 -11.43
C LEU A 482 -25.38 5.05 -10.33
N GLY A 483 -26.29 4.23 -9.80
CA GLY A 483 -27.26 4.66 -8.78
C GLY A 483 -26.65 4.76 -7.38
N VAL A 484 -25.72 3.87 -7.01
CA VAL A 484 -25.25 3.77 -5.62
C VAL A 484 -23.76 4.03 -5.48
N MET A 485 -22.92 3.31 -6.23
CA MET A 485 -21.48 3.27 -5.98
C MET A 485 -20.76 4.54 -6.42
N HIS A 486 -21.05 5.04 -7.62
CA HIS A 486 -20.43 6.28 -8.11
C HIS A 486 -20.83 7.49 -7.25
N PRO A 487 -22.12 7.71 -6.92
CA PRO A 487 -22.50 8.78 -6.00
C PRO A 487 -21.88 8.63 -4.60
N TYR A 488 -21.75 7.41 -4.09
CA TYR A 488 -21.04 7.16 -2.83
C TYR A 488 -19.57 7.57 -2.93
N ALA A 489 -18.88 7.14 -3.99
CA ALA A 489 -17.48 7.48 -4.21
C ALA A 489 -17.26 8.99 -4.34
N LEU A 490 -18.16 9.70 -5.03
CA LEU A 490 -18.13 11.16 -5.15
C LEU A 490 -18.38 11.86 -3.81
N GLN A 491 -19.28 11.35 -2.96
CA GLN A 491 -19.51 11.94 -1.64
C GLN A 491 -18.36 11.71 -0.65
N VAL A 492 -17.49 10.72 -0.91
CA VAL A 492 -16.34 10.42 -0.04
C VAL A 492 -15.01 10.97 -0.58
N ARG A 493 -14.84 11.04 -1.91
CA ARG A 493 -13.58 11.42 -2.58
C ARG A 493 -13.74 12.45 -3.71
N GLY A 494 -14.94 12.97 -3.92
CA GLY A 494 -15.20 13.98 -4.95
C GLY A 494 -14.64 15.36 -4.57
N PRO A 495 -14.71 16.33 -5.51
CA PRO A 495 -14.32 17.70 -5.22
C PRO A 495 -15.07 18.26 -4.00
N GLY A 496 -14.35 18.91 -3.08
CA GLY A 496 -14.92 19.47 -1.85
C GLY A 496 -14.91 18.52 -0.64
N THR A 497 -14.42 17.28 -0.79
CA THR A 497 -14.30 16.32 0.32
C THR A 497 -12.91 16.28 0.94
N GLU A 498 -12.03 17.25 0.64
CA GLU A 498 -10.62 17.24 1.07
C GLU A 498 -10.47 17.32 2.60
N LYS A 499 -11.48 17.88 3.27
CA LYS A 499 -11.55 18.00 4.74
C LYS A 499 -12.53 17.02 5.38
N LEU A 500 -13.10 16.09 4.60
CA LEU A 500 -14.09 15.14 5.09
C LEU A 500 -13.46 14.21 6.13
N ASN A 501 -13.98 14.27 7.36
CA ASN A 501 -13.55 13.35 8.40
C ASN A 501 -14.25 12.01 8.21
N MET A 502 -13.47 10.94 8.31
CA MET A 502 -13.99 9.57 8.24
C MET A 502 -15.01 9.27 9.34
N LEU A 503 -14.90 9.92 10.50
CA LEU A 503 -15.84 9.80 11.63
C LEU A 503 -17.22 10.40 11.29
N ASP A 504 -17.29 11.35 10.35
CA ASP A 504 -18.52 12.03 9.96
C ASP A 504 -19.30 11.26 8.89
N LEU A 505 -18.78 10.12 8.40
CA LEU A 505 -19.43 9.31 7.37
C LEU A 505 -20.60 8.47 7.89
N GLY A 506 -20.84 8.44 9.20
CA GLY A 506 -21.92 7.67 9.82
C GLY A 506 -23.30 7.89 9.16
N PRO A 507 -23.78 9.14 9.04
CA PRO A 507 -25.02 9.47 8.33
C PRO A 507 -25.03 9.03 6.85
N LEU A 508 -23.93 9.22 6.11
CA LEU A 508 -23.82 8.76 4.72
C LEU A 508 -23.96 7.23 4.63
N HIS A 509 -23.32 6.50 5.53
CA HIS A 509 -23.42 5.05 5.58
C HIS A 509 -24.83 4.56 5.93
N ALA A 510 -25.58 5.32 6.73
CA ALA A 510 -26.99 5.05 6.99
C ALA A 510 -27.85 5.32 5.75
N SER A 511 -27.61 6.42 5.03
CA SER A 511 -28.35 6.74 3.80
C SER A 511 -28.12 5.73 2.69
N VAL A 512 -26.89 5.20 2.54
CA VAL A 512 -26.58 4.09 1.62
C VAL A 512 -27.47 2.87 1.91
N LYS A 513 -27.60 2.46 3.17
CA LYS A 513 -28.45 1.31 3.55
C LYS A 513 -29.92 1.56 3.23
N VAL A 514 -30.40 2.77 3.51
CA VAL A 514 -31.78 3.16 3.20
C VAL A 514 -32.02 3.15 1.69
N HIS A 515 -31.09 3.72 0.91
CA HIS A 515 -31.22 3.77 -0.54
C HIS A 515 -31.18 2.36 -1.17
N ILE A 516 -30.27 1.48 -0.74
CA ILE A 516 -30.24 0.09 -1.21
C ILE A 516 -31.57 -0.63 -0.90
N ARG A 517 -32.20 -0.41 0.26
CA ARG A 517 -33.54 -0.98 0.55
C ARG A 517 -34.60 -0.51 -0.44
N LYS A 518 -34.60 0.76 -0.82
CA LYS A 518 -35.51 1.28 -1.85
C LYS A 518 -35.33 0.54 -3.19
N LEU A 519 -34.08 0.22 -3.55
CA LEU A 519 -33.79 -0.54 -4.78
C LEU A 519 -34.21 -2.01 -4.69
N ILE A 520 -34.20 -2.60 -3.48
CA ILE A 520 -34.73 -3.96 -3.25
C ILE A 520 -36.24 -3.98 -3.47
N GLU A 521 -36.96 -3.00 -2.91
CA GLU A 521 -38.42 -2.88 -2.95
C GLU A 521 -38.93 -2.47 -4.33
N ASN A 522 -38.22 -1.56 -5.01
CA ASN A 522 -38.60 -1.05 -6.33
C ASN A 522 -37.36 -0.89 -7.24
N PRO A 523 -36.85 -1.99 -7.83
CA PRO A 523 -35.68 -1.95 -8.71
C PRO A 523 -35.92 -1.15 -10.00
N ASN A 524 -37.18 -1.00 -10.43
CA ASN A 524 -37.55 -0.26 -11.64
C ASN A 524 -37.24 1.24 -11.56
N ILE A 525 -36.97 1.78 -10.37
CA ILE A 525 -36.54 3.17 -10.21
C ILE A 525 -35.26 3.45 -11.01
N LEU A 526 -34.32 2.49 -11.08
CA LEU A 526 -33.10 2.62 -11.90
C LEU A 526 -33.38 2.57 -13.42
N LEU A 527 -34.52 2.04 -13.82
CA LEU A 527 -34.94 1.85 -15.21
C LEU A 527 -35.90 2.94 -15.71
N SER A 528 -36.37 3.81 -14.83
CA SER A 528 -37.37 4.83 -15.17
C SER A 528 -36.82 5.86 -16.15
N THR A 529 -37.52 6.06 -17.28
CA THR A 529 -37.19 7.04 -18.32
C THR A 529 -37.66 8.46 -18.01
N SER A 530 -38.27 8.69 -16.85
CA SER A 530 -38.71 10.03 -16.43
C SER A 530 -37.53 10.99 -16.30
N LEU A 531 -37.71 12.24 -16.73
CA LEU A 531 -36.67 13.29 -16.67
C LEU A 531 -36.12 13.47 -15.25
N ASP A 532 -36.98 13.30 -14.24
CA ASP A 532 -36.67 13.46 -12.82
C ASP A 532 -36.33 12.14 -12.10
N ALA A 533 -36.24 11.02 -12.82
CA ALA A 533 -36.01 9.70 -12.23
C ALA A 533 -34.75 9.66 -11.35
N TYR A 534 -33.70 10.38 -11.75
CA TYR A 534 -32.43 10.44 -11.02
C TYR A 534 -32.58 10.90 -9.57
N LYS A 535 -33.58 11.74 -9.25
CA LYS A 535 -33.84 12.25 -7.89
C LYS A 535 -34.15 11.14 -6.89
N LEU A 536 -34.75 10.05 -7.37
CA LEU A 536 -35.07 8.87 -6.58
C LEU A 536 -34.08 7.72 -6.81
N ALA A 537 -33.54 7.64 -8.03
CA ALA A 537 -32.73 6.53 -8.50
C ALA A 537 -31.26 6.58 -8.09
N THR A 538 -30.73 7.78 -7.86
CA THR A 538 -29.35 7.96 -7.39
C THR A 538 -29.31 8.20 -5.88
N LEU A 539 -28.24 7.72 -5.23
CA LEU A 539 -28.04 7.85 -3.80
C LEU A 539 -28.00 9.30 -3.31
N ASP A 540 -27.44 10.21 -4.11
CA ASP A 540 -27.32 11.64 -3.79
C ASP A 540 -28.43 12.49 -4.42
N GLY A 541 -29.37 11.88 -5.15
CA GLY A 541 -30.44 12.57 -5.86
C GLY A 541 -29.95 13.50 -6.99
N LYS A 542 -28.70 13.35 -7.45
CA LYS A 542 -28.11 14.16 -8.52
C LYS A 542 -28.26 13.48 -9.87
N PRO A 543 -28.12 14.22 -10.99
CA PRO A 543 -28.13 13.63 -12.32
C PRO A 543 -27.10 12.50 -12.47
N TRP A 544 -27.38 11.56 -13.36
CA TRP A 544 -26.52 10.42 -13.62
C TRP A 544 -25.09 10.86 -13.96
N SER A 545 -24.10 10.27 -13.28
CA SER A 545 -22.68 10.55 -13.53
C SER A 545 -22.26 10.34 -14.99
N ASP A 546 -22.94 9.44 -15.70
CA ASP A 546 -22.81 9.26 -17.15
C ASP A 546 -24.19 8.99 -17.78
N GLN A 547 -24.79 10.05 -18.32
CA GLN A 547 -26.11 9.99 -18.97
C GLN A 547 -26.13 9.03 -20.17
N LYS A 548 -25.02 8.90 -20.90
CA LYS A 548 -24.94 8.04 -22.09
C LYS A 548 -24.99 6.56 -21.69
N VAL A 549 -24.27 6.21 -20.62
CA VAL A 549 -24.29 4.84 -20.07
C VAL A 549 -25.68 4.49 -19.57
N TRP A 550 -26.30 5.35 -18.77
CA TRP A 550 -27.67 5.13 -18.28
C TRP A 550 -28.66 4.93 -19.44
N ALA A 551 -28.61 5.80 -20.45
CA ALA A 551 -29.49 5.70 -21.62
C ALA A 551 -29.27 4.38 -22.40
N ALA A 552 -28.03 3.89 -22.48
CA ALA A 552 -27.74 2.58 -23.06
C ALA A 552 -28.34 1.43 -22.24
N CYS A 553 -28.22 1.47 -20.91
CA CYS A 553 -28.84 0.48 -20.03
C CYS A 553 -30.36 0.43 -20.18
N VAL A 554 -31.03 1.59 -20.12
CA VAL A 554 -32.50 1.66 -20.20
C VAL A 554 -33.03 1.30 -21.59
N ARG A 555 -32.27 1.57 -22.65
CA ARG A 555 -32.59 1.10 -24.00
C ARG A 555 -32.54 -0.42 -24.12
N LEU A 556 -31.57 -1.07 -23.48
CA LEU A 556 -31.36 -2.52 -23.57
C LEU A 556 -32.21 -3.32 -22.57
N ALA A 557 -32.52 -2.76 -21.39
CA ALA A 557 -33.22 -3.47 -20.33
C ALA A 557 -34.56 -4.13 -20.76
N PRO A 558 -35.41 -3.52 -21.62
CA PRO A 558 -36.66 -4.15 -22.05
C PRO A 558 -36.50 -5.49 -22.78
N THR A 559 -35.34 -5.76 -23.40
CA THR A 559 -35.10 -7.07 -24.04
C THR A 559 -34.67 -8.14 -23.03
N TYR A 560 -34.49 -7.78 -21.76
CA TYR A 560 -34.02 -8.67 -20.69
C TYR A 560 -34.88 -8.49 -19.44
N PRO A 561 -36.04 -9.19 -19.33
CA PRO A 561 -36.99 -9.02 -18.23
C PRO A 561 -36.36 -9.29 -16.85
N ASP A 562 -35.32 -10.12 -16.78
CA ASP A 562 -34.61 -10.48 -15.55
C ASP A 562 -33.80 -9.32 -14.94
N VAL A 563 -33.60 -8.20 -15.64
CA VAL A 563 -32.76 -7.09 -15.15
C VAL A 563 -33.27 -6.53 -13.83
N ALA A 564 -34.58 -6.29 -13.69
CA ALA A 564 -35.16 -5.78 -12.45
C ALA A 564 -35.06 -6.79 -11.28
N PRO A 565 -35.41 -8.08 -11.46
CA PRO A 565 -35.12 -9.13 -10.48
C PRO A 565 -33.64 -9.23 -10.08
N LEU A 566 -32.71 -9.15 -11.03
CA LEU A 566 -31.27 -9.16 -10.79
C LEU A 566 -30.84 -7.96 -9.93
N ILE A 567 -31.35 -6.76 -10.20
CA ILE A 567 -31.11 -5.57 -9.38
C ILE A 567 -31.58 -5.80 -7.95
N SER A 568 -32.80 -6.33 -7.76
CA SER A 568 -33.34 -6.58 -6.41
C SER A 568 -32.50 -7.62 -5.66
N ALA A 569 -32.18 -8.76 -6.29
CA ALA A 569 -31.39 -9.82 -5.68
C ALA A 569 -29.96 -9.39 -5.36
N GLY A 570 -29.30 -8.72 -6.31
CA GLY A 570 -27.99 -8.11 -6.09
C GLY A 570 -28.02 -7.09 -4.95
N SER A 571 -29.05 -6.23 -4.89
CA SER A 571 -29.21 -5.21 -3.85
C SER A 571 -29.41 -5.83 -2.46
N LYS A 572 -30.11 -6.97 -2.34
CA LYS A 572 -30.26 -7.70 -1.06
C LYS A 572 -28.91 -8.13 -0.51
N GLU A 573 -28.11 -8.81 -1.32
CA GLU A 573 -26.80 -9.29 -0.88
C GLU A 573 -25.82 -8.12 -0.67
N ALA A 574 -25.91 -7.06 -1.48
CA ALA A 574 -25.17 -5.81 -1.32
C ALA A 574 -25.51 -5.09 0.00
N LEU A 575 -26.78 -5.09 0.42
CA LEU A 575 -27.19 -4.55 1.72
C LEU A 575 -26.53 -5.32 2.87
N ASP A 576 -26.49 -6.65 2.80
CA ASP A 576 -25.85 -7.47 3.83
C ASP A 576 -24.32 -7.38 3.81
N GLY A 577 -23.72 -7.25 2.63
CA GLY A 577 -22.32 -6.88 2.46
C GLY A 577 -22.00 -5.52 3.09
N SER A 578 -22.84 -4.52 2.82
CA SER A 578 -22.71 -3.18 3.39
C SER A 578 -22.86 -3.20 4.91
N ARG A 579 -23.77 -4.00 5.48
CA ARG A 579 -23.91 -4.17 6.93
C ARG A 579 -22.63 -4.70 7.56
N ARG A 580 -22.03 -5.76 6.99
CA ARG A 580 -20.75 -6.31 7.48
C ARG A 580 -19.59 -5.32 7.34
N SER A 581 -19.54 -4.63 6.21
CA SER A 581 -18.49 -3.67 5.88
C SER A 581 -18.58 -2.39 6.71
N LEU A 582 -19.78 -1.87 6.94
CA LEU A 582 -20.04 -0.59 7.60
C LEU A 582 -20.20 -0.70 9.12
N ARG A 583 -20.42 -1.90 9.69
CA ARG A 583 -20.36 -2.17 11.14
C ARG A 583 -18.99 -1.83 11.76
N SER A 584 -17.93 -1.85 10.96
CA SER A 584 -16.57 -1.47 11.37
C SER A 584 -16.31 0.04 11.35
N SER A 585 -17.31 0.85 11.00
CA SER A 585 -17.21 2.32 11.03
C SER A 585 -17.84 2.87 12.29
N VAL A 586 -17.35 4.03 12.72
CA VAL A 586 -17.89 4.79 13.85
C VAL A 586 -19.39 4.99 13.69
N PRO A 587 -20.18 4.74 14.76
CA PRO A 587 -21.63 4.80 14.69
C PRO A 587 -22.15 6.21 14.33
N PRO A 588 -23.42 6.32 13.90
CA PRO A 588 -23.96 7.50 13.20
C PRO A 588 -23.95 8.82 13.98
N THR A 589 -23.72 8.80 15.30
CA THR A 589 -23.61 10.00 16.12
C THR A 589 -22.55 9.78 17.21
N GLY A 590 -21.62 10.72 17.37
CA GLY A 590 -20.55 10.68 18.36
C GLY A 590 -21.00 10.91 19.81
N SER A 591 -22.20 10.46 20.20
CA SER A 591 -22.73 10.68 21.56
C SER A 591 -22.17 9.65 22.57
N THR A 592 -21.93 10.13 23.79
CA THR A 592 -21.44 9.37 24.95
C THR A 592 -22.32 8.19 25.35
N SER A 593 -23.64 8.25 25.09
CA SER A 593 -24.58 7.15 25.32
C SER A 593 -24.28 5.91 24.45
N HIS A 594 -23.87 6.11 23.19
CA HIS A 594 -23.57 5.02 22.27
C HIS A 594 -22.13 4.48 22.43
N ARG A 595 -21.26 5.21 23.14
CA ARG A 595 -19.94 4.74 23.58
C ARG A 595 -20.06 3.49 24.45
N ARG A 596 -21.09 3.42 25.29
CA ARG A 596 -21.41 2.24 26.11
C ARG A 596 -21.91 1.08 25.26
N GLU A 597 -22.83 1.34 24.33
CA GLU A 597 -23.39 0.31 23.44
C GLU A 597 -22.33 -0.30 22.50
N TRP A 598 -21.41 0.53 22.00
CA TRP A 598 -20.29 0.07 21.16
C TRP A 598 -19.27 -0.74 21.96
N CYS A 599 -18.90 -0.31 23.17
CA CYS A 599 -18.05 -1.10 24.07
C CYS A 599 -18.72 -2.43 24.45
N GLN A 600 -20.02 -2.45 24.72
CA GLN A 600 -20.78 -3.67 25.02
C GLN A 600 -20.85 -4.62 23.83
N THR A 601 -21.14 -4.10 22.63
CA THR A 601 -21.17 -4.91 21.39
C THR A 601 -19.78 -5.48 21.08
N ARG A 602 -18.71 -4.72 21.34
CA ARG A 602 -17.33 -5.19 21.15
C ARG A 602 -16.91 -6.21 22.19
N GLN A 603 -17.29 -6.02 23.45
CA GLN A 603 -17.03 -6.98 24.51
C GLN A 603 -17.67 -8.32 24.17
N GLN A 604 -18.95 -8.33 23.77
CA GLN A 604 -19.62 -9.54 23.29
C GLN A 604 -18.89 -10.23 22.13
N VAL A 605 -18.34 -9.48 21.16
CA VAL A 605 -17.57 -10.07 20.05
C VAL A 605 -16.23 -10.66 20.52
N VAL A 606 -15.61 -10.07 21.54
CA VAL A 606 -14.38 -10.62 22.15
C VAL A 606 -14.73 -11.89 22.92
N ASP A 607 -15.79 -11.87 23.72
CA ASP A 607 -16.27 -13.00 24.53
C ASP A 607 -16.67 -14.18 23.62
N ASP A 608 -17.49 -13.94 22.59
CA ASP A 608 -17.90 -14.94 21.57
C ASP A 608 -16.69 -15.57 20.87
N LYS A 609 -15.60 -14.81 20.70
CA LYS A 609 -14.39 -15.29 20.05
C LYS A 609 -13.52 -16.08 21.02
N GLN A 610 -13.36 -15.61 22.26
CA GLN A 610 -12.66 -16.34 23.30
C GLN A 610 -13.31 -17.70 23.53
N GLU A 611 -14.64 -17.75 23.61
CA GLU A 611 -15.40 -19.00 23.70
C GLU A 611 -15.11 -19.92 22.50
N LYS A 612 -15.15 -19.41 21.27
CA LYS A 612 -14.83 -20.21 20.07
C LYS A 612 -13.37 -20.68 20.00
N ASP A 613 -12.44 -19.88 20.50
CA ASP A 613 -11.02 -20.23 20.51
C ASP A 613 -10.71 -21.23 21.63
N GLU A 614 -11.41 -21.14 22.78
CA GLU A 614 -11.40 -22.15 23.84
C GLU A 614 -12.02 -23.48 23.38
N GLU A 615 -13.17 -23.45 22.70
CA GLU A 615 -13.78 -24.63 22.10
C GLU A 615 -12.83 -25.33 21.11
N LYS A 616 -12.13 -24.56 20.27
CA LYS A 616 -11.12 -25.10 19.34
C LYS A 616 -9.92 -25.65 20.08
N ALA A 617 -9.43 -24.96 21.11
CA ALA A 617 -8.30 -25.42 21.91
C ALA A 617 -8.64 -26.71 22.66
N GLU A 618 -9.85 -26.82 23.20
CA GLU A 618 -10.33 -28.02 23.87
C GLU A 618 -10.55 -29.17 22.87
N LYS A 619 -11.12 -28.89 21.70
CA LYS A 619 -11.24 -29.88 20.61
C LYS A 619 -9.86 -30.39 20.18
N LEU A 620 -8.88 -29.50 20.06
CA LEU A 620 -7.50 -29.86 19.72
C LEU A 620 -6.83 -30.67 20.83
N ARG A 621 -7.04 -30.33 22.12
CA ARG A 621 -6.57 -31.11 23.27
C ARG A 621 -7.15 -32.53 23.25
N LYS A 622 -8.47 -32.66 23.07
CA LYS A 622 -9.18 -33.94 22.93
C LYS A 622 -8.66 -34.75 21.74
N GLU A 623 -8.47 -34.12 20.57
CA GLU A 623 -7.91 -34.77 19.38
C GLU A 623 -6.44 -35.19 19.54
N THR A 624 -5.66 -34.48 20.36
CA THR A 624 -4.23 -34.78 20.59
C THR A 624 -4.03 -35.89 21.63
N GLN A 625 -4.92 -35.98 22.62
CA GLN A 625 -4.92 -37.02 23.67
C GLN A 625 -5.57 -38.34 23.21
N ARG A 626 -6.53 -38.29 22.28
CA ARG A 626 -7.24 -39.48 21.77
C ARG A 626 -6.33 -40.62 21.26
N PRO A 627 -5.26 -40.38 20.48
CA PRO A 627 -4.39 -41.47 20.03
C PRO A 627 -3.56 -42.09 21.17
N VAL A 628 -3.18 -41.29 22.17
CA VAL A 628 -2.31 -41.73 23.29
C VAL A 628 -3.00 -42.80 24.14
N ASN A 629 -4.34 -42.77 24.25
CA ASN A 629 -5.10 -43.70 25.06
C ASN A 629 -5.43 -45.05 24.36
N ILE A 630 -5.26 -45.15 23.04
CA ILE A 630 -5.72 -46.33 22.26
C ILE A 630 -4.59 -47.35 22.04
N GLY A 631 -3.33 -46.93 22.02
CA GLY A 631 -2.19 -47.80 21.71
C GLY A 631 -2.15 -48.29 20.26
N VAL A 632 -1.02 -48.83 19.82
CA VAL A 632 -0.87 -49.44 18.49
C VAL A 632 -1.55 -50.81 18.50
N GLN A 633 -2.45 -51.09 17.55
CA GLN A 633 -3.16 -52.37 17.47
C GLN A 633 -2.39 -53.35 16.57
N PRO A 634 -1.84 -54.46 17.09
CA PRO A 634 -1.13 -55.45 16.26
C PRO A 634 -2.02 -56.42 15.46
N ASP A 635 -3.31 -56.60 15.80
CA ASP A 635 -4.15 -57.59 15.09
C ASP A 635 -4.70 -57.07 13.74
N ARG A 636 -4.24 -57.69 12.64
CA ARG A 636 -4.72 -57.41 11.27
C ARG A 636 -6.23 -57.60 11.09
N THR A 637 -6.82 -58.54 11.81
CA THR A 637 -8.27 -58.83 11.74
C THR A 637 -9.07 -57.70 12.38
N GLU A 638 -8.58 -57.14 13.47
CA GLU A 638 -9.18 -55.97 14.11
C GLU A 638 -8.97 -54.69 13.29
N ILE A 639 -7.78 -54.47 12.73
CA ILE A 639 -7.49 -53.32 11.86
C ILE A 639 -8.47 -53.26 10.67
N ARG A 640 -8.79 -54.41 10.06
CA ARG A 640 -9.76 -54.49 8.95
C ARG A 640 -11.18 -54.11 9.36
N ARG A 641 -11.54 -54.26 10.65
CA ARG A 641 -12.84 -53.91 11.21
C ARG A 641 -12.91 -52.46 11.72
N MET A 642 -11.78 -51.74 11.75
CA MET A 642 -11.74 -50.38 12.25
C MET A 642 -12.55 -49.39 11.42
N THR A 643 -13.08 -48.37 12.11
CA THR A 643 -13.72 -47.22 11.47
C THR A 643 -12.68 -46.25 10.91
N ASP A 644 -13.09 -45.38 9.99
CA ASP A 644 -12.18 -44.39 9.39
C ASP A 644 -11.46 -43.48 10.41
N PRO A 645 -12.12 -43.01 11.50
CA PRO A 645 -11.42 -42.30 12.58
C PRO A 645 -10.36 -43.15 13.29
N MET A 646 -10.65 -44.41 13.58
CA MET A 646 -9.70 -45.33 14.26
C MET A 646 -8.45 -45.58 13.40
N LEU A 647 -8.61 -45.71 12.08
CA LEU A 647 -7.47 -45.84 11.15
C LEU A 647 -6.60 -44.59 11.11
N LYS A 648 -7.18 -43.38 11.22
CA LYS A 648 -6.42 -42.13 11.33
C LYS A 648 -5.63 -42.05 12.63
N ASP A 649 -6.19 -42.56 13.71
CA ASP A 649 -5.52 -42.61 15.01
C ASP A 649 -4.34 -43.60 14.97
N GLN A 650 -4.52 -44.79 14.36
CA GLN A 650 -3.44 -45.77 14.16
C GLN A 650 -2.30 -45.21 13.28
N LEU A 651 -2.62 -44.52 12.18
CA LEU A 651 -1.60 -43.87 11.34
C LEU A 651 -0.74 -42.86 12.11
N GLU A 652 -1.37 -42.03 12.95
CA GLU A 652 -0.63 -41.06 13.76
C GLU A 652 0.25 -41.74 14.82
N LEU A 653 -0.22 -42.85 15.39
CA LEU A 653 0.54 -43.66 16.34
C LEU A 653 1.77 -44.31 15.70
N HIS A 654 1.61 -44.98 14.55
CA HIS A 654 2.73 -45.56 13.80
C HIS A 654 3.76 -44.50 13.37
N ARG A 655 3.31 -43.26 13.11
CA ARG A 655 4.18 -42.13 12.76
C ARG A 655 4.94 -41.56 13.96
N ARG A 656 4.34 -41.55 15.15
CA ARG A 656 5.00 -41.14 16.41
C ARG A 656 6.06 -42.16 16.86
N GLY A 657 5.89 -43.44 16.56
CA GLY A 657 6.85 -44.52 16.85
C GLY A 657 8.12 -44.54 15.98
N GLY A 658 8.40 -43.49 15.19
CA GLY A 658 9.63 -43.36 14.40
C GLY A 658 9.49 -43.55 12.88
N GLY A 659 8.30 -43.93 12.39
CA GLY A 659 8.05 -44.14 10.96
C GLY A 659 7.85 -42.83 10.18
N LYS A 660 8.94 -42.15 9.78
CA LYS A 660 8.86 -40.99 8.86
C LYS A 660 8.27 -41.36 7.49
N GLU A 661 8.25 -42.64 7.15
CA GLU A 661 7.74 -43.19 5.90
C GLU A 661 6.23 -43.47 5.93
N VAL A 662 5.57 -43.36 7.09
CA VAL A 662 4.12 -43.50 7.20
C VAL A 662 3.44 -42.22 6.67
N PRO A 663 2.58 -42.29 5.64
CA PRO A 663 1.94 -41.12 5.04
C PRO A 663 1.08 -40.35 6.06
N LYS A 664 1.04 -39.01 5.94
CA LYS A 664 0.18 -38.17 6.79
C LYS A 664 -1.29 -38.48 6.51
N LYS A 665 -2.11 -38.52 7.57
CA LYS A 665 -3.58 -38.72 7.48
C LYS A 665 -4.31 -37.75 6.53
N SER A 666 -3.76 -36.55 6.32
CA SER A 666 -4.29 -35.53 5.41
C SER A 666 -4.09 -35.86 3.92
N TYR A 667 -3.20 -36.79 3.58
CA TYR A 667 -2.87 -37.15 2.19
C TYR A 667 -3.71 -38.31 1.66
N MET A 668 -4.40 -39.04 2.54
CA MET A 668 -5.29 -40.14 2.17
C MET A 668 -6.73 -39.65 2.20
N LYS A 669 -7.47 -39.87 1.11
CA LYS A 669 -8.82 -39.31 0.90
C LYS A 669 -9.91 -40.24 1.41
N ASN A 670 -9.75 -41.55 1.23
CA ASN A 670 -10.75 -42.56 1.57
C ASN A 670 -10.26 -43.58 2.61
N LYS A 671 -11.19 -44.39 3.14
CA LYS A 671 -10.93 -45.41 4.17
C LYS A 671 -10.01 -46.53 3.67
N ALA A 672 -10.13 -46.92 2.39
CA ALA A 672 -9.36 -48.01 1.80
C ALA A 672 -7.86 -47.67 1.74
N GLU A 673 -7.51 -46.45 1.31
CA GLU A 673 -6.13 -45.94 1.32
C GLU A 673 -5.53 -45.92 2.73
N ARG A 674 -6.33 -45.49 3.73
CA ARG A 674 -5.89 -45.45 5.13
C ARG A 674 -5.68 -46.85 5.71
N LEU A 675 -6.57 -47.78 5.39
CA LEU A 675 -6.45 -49.19 5.80
C LEU A 675 -5.19 -49.83 5.22
N ALA A 676 -4.93 -49.62 3.92
CA ALA A 676 -3.73 -50.14 3.25
C ALA A 676 -2.46 -49.59 3.90
N ALA A 677 -2.41 -48.28 4.17
CA ALA A 677 -1.24 -47.64 4.78
C ALA A 677 -0.99 -48.10 6.23
N VAL A 678 -2.03 -48.40 7.02
CA VAL A 678 -1.87 -48.96 8.39
C VAL A 678 -1.32 -50.38 8.32
N LEU A 679 -1.85 -51.21 7.41
CA LEU A 679 -1.37 -52.59 7.25
C LEU A 679 0.09 -52.63 6.77
N GLU A 680 0.46 -51.75 5.82
CA GLU A 680 1.85 -51.64 5.35
C GLU A 680 2.79 -51.14 6.46
N ALA A 681 2.34 -50.20 7.30
CA ALA A 681 3.11 -49.74 8.45
C ALA A 681 3.31 -50.86 9.49
N LEU A 682 2.32 -51.73 9.67
CA LEU A 682 2.39 -52.90 10.54
C LEU A 682 3.38 -53.95 9.98
N ASP A 683 3.33 -54.24 8.68
CA ASP A 683 4.24 -55.19 8.02
C ASP A 683 5.70 -54.76 8.17
N ARG A 684 5.98 -53.45 8.10
CA ARG A 684 7.32 -52.89 8.33
C ARG A 684 7.79 -53.06 9.78
N LEU A 685 6.89 -52.89 10.75
CA LEU A 685 7.22 -53.10 12.16
C LEU A 685 7.51 -54.56 12.46
N GLU A 686 6.72 -55.50 11.93
CA GLU A 686 6.98 -56.94 12.06
C GLU A 686 8.31 -57.34 11.39
N GLY A 687 8.61 -56.76 10.23
CA GLY A 687 9.88 -56.99 9.52
C GLY A 687 11.12 -56.46 10.24
N ILE A 688 10.99 -55.38 11.04
CA ILE A 688 12.10 -54.83 11.84
C ILE A 688 12.36 -55.70 13.08
N VAL A 689 11.31 -56.23 13.72
CA VAL A 689 11.44 -57.09 14.91
C VAL A 689 12.07 -58.44 14.57
N ALA A 690 11.87 -58.96 13.35
CA ALA A 690 12.46 -60.22 12.90
C ALA A 690 13.99 -60.17 12.62
N VAL A 691 14.60 -58.98 12.60
CA VAL A 691 16.01 -58.77 12.21
C VAL A 691 16.92 -58.48 13.43
N ILE A 692 16.37 -58.42 14.65
CA ILE A 692 17.16 -58.26 15.89
C ILE A 692 17.37 -59.65 16.52
N PRO A 693 18.59 -60.22 16.55
CA PRO A 693 18.87 -61.43 17.32
C PRO A 693 18.80 -61.10 18.82
N THR A 694 18.19 -61.99 19.60
CA THR A 694 18.20 -61.98 21.08
C THR A 694 19.60 -62.01 21.66
#